data_AF-A0A3R7JIS2-F1
#
_entry.id   AF-A0A3R7JIS2-F1
#
_cell.length_a   1.000
_cell.length_b   1.000
_cell.length_c   1.000
_cell.angle_alpha   90.00
_cell.angle_beta   90.00
_cell.angle_gamma   90.00
#
_symmetry.space_group_name_H-M   'P 1'
#
loop_
_entity.id
_entity.type
_entity.pdbx_description
1 polymer ?
#
loop_
_entity_poly.entity_id
_entity_poly.type
_entity_poly.pdbx_seq_one_letter_code
_entity_poly.pdbx_strand_id
1 'polypeptide(L)'
;MVKDKNTVIDEFNNLVNMTPTELRAWLKEEQSQSAGWKSSSASGETIGHESGRKIVDILEHNPSKDPSAYSDEDLEHMRRVVSYCKRHLAQEERAKRDTGMKLPKMEMNYDESTLHQIEQQLDTKIYPGTEIMADVGSLHFVKSSDRVLVPQPSQSPHDPLNWSRFWKMSAMCMTTAMSFSQGFGPLALAPMFPQLMKSFDADLASVVKFTGVCILVLGFSNFFWVPVQAAFGRRPVLIFSTLICLISNIWRAVATSYGSYMGACILNGFGAGPAETAQPEIIADIMFLHDRGAYNTLYFTFYFGSLMVGPIVSGPMTEHIGWRSFFWLNVGVLGVVLVGLIFLFPETKWHRVHPDEIQHGQEPAMTPSSASEPEKPVEVTQKEQVASESGADKDPWLGKGYPSKQQFMLWQWSDDSLKTLWNCFWIPWKLFTFPIVELAAFTVSWSASCFLTLNLTQSQAFAAPPYNFNSQTIGFFNFAILIGAGIGLATNGALSDWISMRATKKNRGIREPEMRLPAMIPYVIIMIIGNFIVAFGYEQKWDWKIIVIIGYTCAGIQVAALPAITSTYAVDSYKPVAGLVFVAITVNKNLWGYGFAEFITPWVIKSGFVRPIMLNMSLCTVWCLCAIPFYFYGKRFRKWTAKSSVHSM
;
A
#
# COMPACT_ATOMS: atom_id res chain seq x y z
N MET A 1 -1.64 24.21 -52.09
CA MET A 1 -2.12 25.49 -52.64
C MET A 1 -1.25 26.58 -52.03
N VAL A 2 -0.48 27.31 -52.84
CA VAL A 2 0.33 28.44 -52.36
C VAL A 2 -0.63 29.55 -51.94
N LYS A 3 -0.53 30.04 -50.70
CA LYS A 3 -1.41 31.10 -50.19
C LYS A 3 -1.18 32.40 -50.98
N ASP A 4 -2.28 33.12 -51.21
CA ASP A 4 -2.25 34.44 -51.83
C ASP A 4 -1.37 35.42 -51.03
N LYS A 5 -0.73 36.37 -51.71
CA LYS A 5 0.23 37.31 -51.10
C LYS A 5 -0.42 38.13 -49.98
N ASN A 6 -1.64 38.62 -50.18
CA ASN A 6 -2.33 39.44 -49.18
C ASN A 6 -2.67 38.62 -47.93
N THR A 7 -3.08 37.36 -48.12
CA THR A 7 -3.39 36.46 -47.00
C THR A 7 -2.16 36.17 -46.12
N VAL A 8 -0.97 36.05 -46.70
CA VAL A 8 0.27 35.83 -45.94
C VAL A 8 0.63 37.05 -45.10
N ILE A 9 0.48 38.24 -45.68
CA ILE A 9 0.80 39.52 -45.00
C ILE A 9 -0.14 39.73 -43.81
N ASP A 10 -1.44 39.53 -44.01
CA ASP A 10 -2.43 39.64 -42.93
C ASP A 10 -2.19 38.61 -41.82
N GLU A 11 -1.93 37.35 -42.17
CA GLU A 11 -1.65 36.30 -41.18
C GLU A 11 -0.34 36.56 -40.42
N PHE A 12 0.69 37.06 -41.08
CA PHE A 12 1.96 37.39 -40.43
C PHE A 12 1.80 38.56 -39.45
N ASN A 13 1.12 39.63 -39.85
CA ASN A 13 0.88 40.79 -39.00
C ASN A 13 0.01 40.49 -37.79
N ASN A 14 -0.88 39.50 -37.89
CA ASN A 14 -1.69 39.03 -36.77
C ASN A 14 -0.92 38.11 -35.80
N LEU A 15 0.03 37.32 -36.32
CA LEU A 15 0.78 36.34 -35.53
C LEU A 15 2.06 36.93 -34.88
N VAL A 16 2.67 37.93 -35.50
CA VAL A 16 3.84 38.65 -34.98
C VAL A 16 3.35 39.96 -34.34
N ASN A 17 3.08 39.89 -33.04
CA ASN A 17 2.46 40.97 -32.26
C ASN A 17 3.46 41.82 -31.44
N MET A 18 4.76 41.58 -31.57
CA MET A 18 5.81 42.35 -30.90
C MET A 18 6.36 43.45 -31.81
N THR A 19 6.76 44.57 -31.21
CA THR A 19 7.49 45.63 -31.92
C THR A 19 8.93 45.19 -32.23
N PRO A 20 9.59 45.78 -33.25
CA PRO A 20 11.00 45.49 -33.56
C PRO A 20 11.94 45.66 -32.37
N THR A 21 11.68 46.69 -31.54
CA THR A 21 12.48 47.00 -30.35
C THR A 21 12.34 45.92 -29.27
N GLU A 22 11.12 45.45 -29.01
CA GLU A 22 10.85 44.37 -28.06
C GLU A 22 11.44 43.05 -28.55
N LEU A 23 11.27 42.72 -29.84
CA LEU A 23 11.80 41.49 -30.41
C LEU A 23 13.33 41.48 -30.41
N ARG A 24 13.98 42.62 -30.68
CA ARG A 24 15.44 42.77 -30.59
C ARG A 24 15.95 42.66 -29.15
N ALA A 25 15.20 43.15 -28.17
CA ALA A 25 15.54 42.98 -26.76
C ALA A 25 15.46 41.50 -26.36
N TRP A 26 14.39 40.81 -26.76
CA TRP A 26 14.19 39.38 -26.51
C TRP A 26 15.27 38.51 -27.16
N LEU A 27 15.71 38.83 -28.38
CA LEU A 27 16.81 38.12 -29.07
C LEU A 27 18.16 38.21 -28.34
N LYS A 28 18.33 39.12 -27.35
CA LYS A 28 19.56 39.18 -26.53
C LYS A 28 19.53 38.25 -25.31
N GLU A 29 18.37 37.71 -24.97
CA GLU A 29 18.21 36.83 -23.81
C GLU A 29 18.76 35.42 -24.09
N GLU A 30 19.31 34.79 -23.06
CA GLU A 30 19.89 33.43 -23.15
C GLU A 30 18.86 32.38 -23.60
N GLN A 31 17.59 32.58 -23.23
CA GLN A 31 16.48 31.73 -23.65
C GLN A 31 16.27 31.77 -25.17
N SER A 32 16.43 32.92 -25.81
CA SER A 32 16.24 33.08 -27.25
C SER A 32 17.35 32.40 -28.07
N GLN A 33 18.60 32.47 -27.58
CA GLN A 33 19.76 31.87 -28.23
C GLN A 33 19.75 30.33 -28.25
N SER A 34 18.96 29.72 -27.37
CA SER A 34 18.76 28.26 -27.30
C SER A 34 17.45 27.79 -27.92
N ALA A 35 16.60 28.71 -28.40
CA ALA A 35 15.28 28.39 -28.92
C ALA A 35 15.34 27.82 -30.34
N GLY A 36 14.89 26.57 -30.52
CA GLY A 36 14.77 25.90 -31.81
C GLY A 36 15.95 24.99 -32.17
N TRP A 37 15.88 24.38 -33.35
CA TRP A 37 16.90 23.44 -33.83
C TRP A 37 18.17 24.18 -34.24
N LYS A 38 19.34 23.60 -33.99
CA LYS A 38 20.62 24.15 -34.49
C LYS A 38 20.63 24.09 -36.01
N SER A 39 20.95 25.21 -36.64
CA SER A 39 21.11 25.27 -38.10
C SER A 39 22.36 24.50 -38.52
N SER A 40 22.37 23.97 -39.75
CA SER A 40 23.53 23.31 -40.35
C SER A 40 24.61 24.30 -40.84
N SER A 41 24.42 25.60 -40.60
CA SER A 41 25.37 26.66 -40.91
C SER A 41 26.55 26.69 -39.91
N ALA A 42 27.72 27.15 -40.39
CA ALA A 42 28.95 27.23 -39.61
C ALA A 42 28.90 28.22 -38.41
N SER A 43 27.81 28.99 -38.26
CA SER A 43 27.62 29.98 -37.19
C SER A 43 27.18 29.37 -35.86
N GLY A 44 26.79 28.08 -35.82
CA GLY A 44 26.36 27.40 -34.58
C GLY A 44 25.02 27.89 -34.00
N GLU A 45 24.32 28.75 -34.73
CA GLU A 45 23.10 29.43 -34.32
C GLU A 45 21.84 28.58 -34.54
N THR A 46 20.80 28.78 -33.71
CA THR A 46 19.49 28.13 -33.93
C THR A 46 18.71 28.78 -35.06
N ILE A 47 17.92 27.97 -35.77
CA ILE A 47 17.04 28.40 -36.86
C ILE A 47 16.00 29.41 -36.35
N GLY A 48 15.55 29.28 -35.09
CA GLY A 48 14.60 30.19 -34.46
C GLY A 48 15.19 31.57 -34.23
N HIS A 49 16.42 31.64 -33.74
CA HIS A 49 17.13 32.89 -33.50
C HIS A 49 17.50 33.61 -34.80
N GLU A 50 17.92 32.86 -35.84
CA GLU A 50 18.15 33.41 -37.19
C GLU A 50 16.86 33.98 -37.81
N SER A 51 15.74 33.26 -37.67
CA SER A 51 14.43 33.70 -38.15
C SER A 51 13.94 34.94 -37.40
N GLY A 52 14.19 35.03 -36.10
CA GLY A 52 13.83 36.20 -35.30
C GLY A 52 14.52 37.48 -35.78
N ARG A 53 15.80 37.42 -36.15
CA ARG A 53 16.50 38.58 -36.74
C ARG A 53 15.91 39.00 -38.08
N LYS A 54 15.61 38.04 -38.96
CA LYS A 54 14.97 38.33 -40.26
C LYS A 54 13.60 38.97 -40.09
N ILE A 55 12.83 38.59 -39.05
CA ILE A 55 11.56 39.23 -38.72
C ILE A 55 11.78 40.68 -38.27
N VAL A 56 12.81 40.97 -37.46
CA VAL A 56 13.17 42.35 -37.09
C VAL A 56 13.53 43.17 -38.33
N ASP A 57 14.35 42.62 -39.23
CA ASP A 57 14.77 43.30 -40.46
C ASP A 57 13.57 43.65 -41.35
N ILE A 58 12.63 42.71 -41.52
CA ILE A 58 11.38 42.90 -42.28
C ILE A 58 10.52 44.02 -41.67
N LEU A 59 10.37 44.04 -40.35
CA LEU A 59 9.55 45.03 -39.65
C LEU A 59 10.19 46.42 -39.61
N GLU A 60 11.54 46.51 -39.61
CA GLU A 60 12.27 47.79 -39.70
C GLU A 60 12.27 48.36 -41.12
N HIS A 61 12.30 47.50 -42.15
CA HIS A 61 12.27 47.94 -43.55
C HIS A 61 10.91 48.50 -43.98
N ASN A 62 9.82 48.01 -43.38
CA ASN A 62 8.45 48.42 -43.74
C ASN A 62 7.59 48.74 -42.49
N PRO A 63 7.88 49.84 -41.78
CA PRO A 63 7.19 50.19 -40.54
C PRO A 63 5.71 50.56 -40.75
N SER A 64 5.34 51.01 -41.95
CA SER A 64 3.96 51.29 -42.36
C SER A 64 3.16 50.04 -42.75
N LYS A 65 3.80 48.86 -42.77
CA LYS A 65 3.20 47.57 -43.17
C LYS A 65 2.48 47.61 -44.53
N ASP A 66 3.01 48.41 -45.46
CA ASP A 66 2.43 48.56 -46.80
C ASP A 66 2.61 47.26 -47.59
N PRO A 67 1.53 46.60 -48.08
CA PRO A 67 1.63 45.36 -48.83
C PRO A 67 2.51 45.45 -50.10
N SER A 68 2.67 46.64 -50.67
CA SER A 68 3.44 46.86 -51.90
C SER A 68 4.96 47.00 -51.68
N ALA A 69 5.39 47.16 -50.43
CA ALA A 69 6.79 47.40 -50.06
C ALA A 69 7.57 46.15 -49.63
N TYR A 70 6.94 44.97 -49.61
CA TYR A 70 7.61 43.70 -49.29
C TYR A 70 8.27 43.08 -50.53
N SER A 71 9.53 42.64 -50.39
CA SER A 71 10.21 41.88 -51.44
C SER A 71 9.65 40.45 -51.55
N ASP A 72 9.90 39.77 -52.67
CA ASP A 72 9.51 38.36 -52.82
C ASP A 72 10.24 37.44 -51.81
N GLU A 73 11.44 37.80 -51.35
CA GLU A 73 12.18 37.09 -50.30
C GLU A 73 11.52 37.25 -48.92
N ASP A 74 11.06 38.47 -48.59
CA ASP A 74 10.32 38.73 -47.35
C ASP A 74 9.02 37.92 -47.31
N LEU A 75 8.30 37.90 -48.43
CA LEU A 75 7.06 37.13 -48.56
C LEU A 75 7.30 35.63 -48.42
N GLU A 76 8.44 35.10 -48.89
CA GLU A 76 8.80 33.69 -48.69
C GLU A 76 9.14 33.41 -47.22
N HIS A 77 9.88 34.30 -46.56
CA HIS A 77 10.19 34.15 -45.14
C HIS A 77 8.93 34.23 -44.27
N MET A 78 8.05 35.21 -44.50
CA MET A 78 6.77 35.37 -43.82
C MET A 78 5.89 34.12 -43.97
N ARG A 79 5.84 33.49 -45.15
CA ARG A 79 5.13 32.20 -45.35
C ARG A 79 5.63 31.09 -44.44
N ARG A 80 6.95 30.99 -44.24
CA ARG A 80 7.55 29.97 -43.35
C ARG A 80 7.20 30.24 -41.90
N VAL A 81 7.28 31.49 -41.44
CA VAL A 81 6.92 31.92 -40.08
C VAL A 81 5.45 31.62 -39.78
N VAL A 82 4.54 32.06 -40.66
CA VAL A 82 3.09 31.81 -40.54
C VAL A 82 2.78 30.32 -40.48
N SER A 83 3.43 29.51 -41.32
CA SER A 83 3.24 28.06 -41.34
C SER A 83 3.80 27.36 -40.09
N TYR A 84 4.84 27.91 -39.48
CA TYR A 84 5.39 27.43 -38.22
C TYR A 84 4.45 27.75 -37.06
N CYS A 85 4.06 29.01 -36.89
CA CYS A 85 3.17 29.46 -35.81
C CYS A 85 1.82 28.73 -35.85
N LYS A 86 1.21 28.56 -37.04
CA LYS A 86 -0.05 27.82 -37.17
C LYS A 86 0.07 26.33 -36.80
N ARG A 87 1.20 25.68 -37.09
CA ARG A 87 1.44 24.30 -36.66
C ARG A 87 1.58 24.18 -35.15
N HIS A 88 2.28 25.12 -34.51
CA HIS A 88 2.41 25.16 -33.06
C HIS A 88 1.08 25.45 -32.35
N LEU A 89 0.30 26.43 -32.82
CA LEU A 89 -1.04 26.72 -32.29
C LEU A 89 -1.99 25.53 -32.46
N ALA A 90 -1.92 24.82 -33.59
CA ALA A 90 -2.72 23.61 -33.81
C ALA A 90 -2.30 22.44 -32.90
N GLN A 91 -1.00 22.30 -32.60
CA GLN A 91 -0.50 21.34 -31.61
C GLN A 91 -0.97 21.69 -30.20
N GLU A 92 -0.96 22.98 -29.85
CA GLU A 92 -1.43 23.49 -28.56
C GLU A 92 -2.94 23.28 -28.38
N GLU A 93 -3.75 23.60 -29.40
CA GLU A 93 -5.19 23.31 -29.43
C GLU A 93 -5.48 21.81 -29.29
N ARG A 94 -4.67 20.95 -29.93
CA ARG A 94 -4.82 19.50 -29.84
C ARG A 94 -4.44 18.98 -28.45
N ALA A 95 -3.40 19.55 -27.84
CA ALA A 95 -3.03 19.28 -26.44
C ALA A 95 -4.12 19.74 -25.46
N LYS A 96 -4.76 20.90 -25.71
CA LYS A 96 -5.91 21.40 -24.94
C LYS A 96 -7.16 20.51 -25.09
N ARG A 97 -7.40 19.92 -26.26
CA ARG A 97 -8.51 18.95 -26.47
C ARG A 97 -8.24 17.60 -25.81
N ASP A 98 -6.99 17.12 -25.80
CA ASP A 98 -6.60 15.89 -25.09
C ASP A 98 -6.65 16.07 -23.55
N THR A 99 -6.42 17.28 -23.04
CA THR A 99 -6.60 17.63 -21.61
C THR A 99 -8.06 17.88 -21.22
N GLY A 100 -8.93 18.28 -22.17
CA GLY A 100 -10.38 18.42 -21.96
C GLY A 100 -11.11 17.08 -21.75
N MET A 101 -10.49 15.95 -22.08
CA MET A 101 -11.00 14.62 -21.77
C MET A 101 -10.51 14.21 -20.38
N LYS A 102 -11.18 14.70 -19.33
CA LYS A 102 -10.88 14.44 -17.90
C LYS A 102 -10.35 13.01 -17.67
N LEU A 103 -9.04 12.88 -17.59
CA LEU A 103 -8.37 11.70 -17.08
C LEU A 103 -8.50 11.71 -15.55
N PRO A 104 -8.86 10.60 -14.90
CA PRO A 104 -8.95 10.58 -13.45
C PRO A 104 -7.57 10.81 -12.84
N LYS A 105 -7.51 11.83 -11.96
CA LYS A 105 -6.32 12.32 -11.26
C LYS A 105 -5.56 11.17 -10.60
N MET A 106 -4.31 10.98 -10.99
CA MET A 106 -3.38 10.09 -10.27
C MET A 106 -2.79 10.85 -9.10
N GLU A 107 -2.93 10.32 -7.89
CA GLU A 107 -2.09 10.71 -6.75
C GLU A 107 -0.61 10.34 -7.00
N MET A 108 0.08 11.21 -7.72
CA MET A 108 1.45 11.51 -7.42
C MET A 108 1.46 12.92 -6.82
N ASN A 109 2.35 13.20 -5.86
CA ASN A 109 2.51 14.50 -5.20
C ASN A 109 2.91 15.66 -6.15
N TYR A 110 2.55 15.60 -7.43
CA TYR A 110 2.92 16.56 -8.46
C TYR A 110 1.66 17.03 -9.16
N ASP A 111 1.60 18.33 -9.43
CA ASP A 111 0.64 18.90 -10.36
C ASP A 111 0.76 18.20 -11.73
N GLU A 112 -0.33 18.10 -12.49
CA GLU A 112 -0.38 17.38 -13.78
C GLU A 112 0.64 17.97 -14.78
N SER A 113 0.89 19.28 -14.66
CA SER A 113 1.93 20.03 -15.37
C SER A 113 3.35 19.58 -14.99
N THR A 114 3.60 19.35 -13.70
CA THR A 114 4.89 18.96 -13.13
C THR A 114 5.19 17.50 -13.47
N LEU A 115 4.18 16.62 -13.42
CA LEU A 115 4.30 15.24 -13.83
C LEU A 115 4.70 15.13 -15.31
N HIS A 116 4.07 15.94 -16.18
CA HIS A 116 4.45 16.01 -17.59
C HIS A 116 5.85 16.55 -17.83
N GLN A 117 6.31 17.53 -17.05
CA GLN A 117 7.70 18.01 -17.13
C GLN A 117 8.70 16.92 -16.74
N ILE A 118 8.41 16.16 -15.68
CA ILE A 118 9.24 15.02 -15.26
C ILE A 118 9.23 13.90 -16.31
N GLU A 119 8.06 13.56 -16.88
CA GLU A 119 7.93 12.57 -17.96
C GLU A 119 8.71 12.97 -19.21
N GLN A 120 8.71 14.26 -19.57
CA GLN A 120 9.46 14.80 -20.69
C GLN A 120 10.98 14.80 -20.44
N GLN A 121 11.42 15.08 -19.22
CA GLN A 121 12.84 15.06 -18.86
C GLN A 121 13.41 13.64 -18.76
N LEU A 122 12.61 12.67 -18.31
CA LEU A 122 13.02 11.27 -18.17
C LEU A 122 12.73 10.40 -19.40
N ASP A 123 12.11 10.96 -20.45
CA ASP A 123 11.65 10.26 -21.66
C ASP A 123 10.88 8.95 -21.34
N THR A 124 10.11 8.95 -20.25
CA THR A 124 9.39 7.77 -19.76
C THR A 124 8.08 8.18 -19.11
N LYS A 125 6.97 7.55 -19.53
CA LYS A 125 5.64 7.75 -18.94
C LYS A 125 5.57 7.12 -17.55
N ILE A 126 5.13 7.87 -16.55
CA ILE A 126 5.08 7.42 -15.16
C ILE A 126 3.70 6.81 -14.87
N TYR A 127 3.68 5.56 -14.42
CA TYR A 127 2.46 4.86 -14.01
C TYR A 127 2.34 4.79 -12.48
N PRO A 128 1.13 4.60 -11.90
CA PRO A 128 0.92 4.58 -10.46
C PRO A 128 1.87 3.60 -9.78
N GLY A 129 2.47 4.00 -8.66
CA GLY A 129 3.46 3.21 -7.93
C GLY A 129 4.90 3.27 -8.47
N THR A 130 5.16 3.96 -9.58
CA THR A 130 6.54 4.17 -10.07
C THR A 130 7.21 5.28 -9.29
N GLU A 131 8.41 5.03 -8.77
CA GLU A 131 9.16 5.98 -7.95
C GLU A 131 10.41 6.46 -8.68
N ILE A 132 10.65 7.77 -8.59
CA ILE A 132 11.87 8.41 -9.08
C ILE A 132 12.71 8.73 -7.85
N MET A 133 13.88 8.10 -7.77
CA MET A 133 14.79 8.19 -6.63
C MET A 133 15.90 9.25 -6.82
N ALA A 134 15.80 10.08 -7.86
CA ALA A 134 16.75 11.14 -8.19
C ALA A 134 16.05 12.49 -8.18
N ASP A 135 16.77 13.56 -7.80
CA ASP A 135 16.28 14.93 -7.94
C ASP A 135 16.14 15.25 -9.44
N VAL A 136 14.97 15.75 -9.85
CA VAL A 136 14.67 16.11 -11.25
C VAL A 136 14.23 17.57 -11.27
N GLY A 137 15.09 18.45 -11.82
CA GLY A 137 14.77 19.86 -12.07
C GLY A 137 14.60 20.73 -10.82
N SER A 138 13.52 21.51 -10.78
CA SER A 138 13.23 22.58 -9.78
C SER A 138 12.51 22.10 -8.51
N LEU A 139 12.30 20.79 -8.35
CA LEU A 139 11.59 20.22 -7.20
C LEU A 139 12.56 19.96 -6.04
N HIS A 140 12.60 20.88 -5.07
CA HIS A 140 13.33 20.70 -3.83
C HIS A 140 12.48 19.93 -2.81
N PHE A 141 12.81 18.66 -2.59
CA PHE A 141 12.20 17.88 -1.52
C PHE A 141 12.74 18.29 -0.14
N VAL A 142 11.89 18.27 0.90
CA VAL A 142 12.35 18.30 2.29
C VAL A 142 13.19 17.05 2.55
N LYS A 143 14.49 17.27 2.79
CA LYS A 143 15.47 16.19 3.01
C LYS A 143 15.73 16.00 4.50
N SER A 144 15.58 14.78 4.99
CA SER A 144 16.25 14.36 6.22
C SER A 144 17.50 13.59 5.84
N SER A 145 18.67 14.10 6.20
CA SER A 145 19.97 13.43 5.99
C SER A 145 20.17 12.92 4.56
N ASP A 146 19.97 13.80 3.57
CA ASP A 146 20.19 13.54 2.12
C ASP A 146 19.12 12.69 1.40
N ARG A 147 17.93 12.47 2.00
CA ARG A 147 16.84 11.66 1.42
C ARG A 147 15.47 12.35 1.46
N VAL A 148 14.72 12.20 0.37
CA VAL A 148 13.36 12.73 0.17
C VAL A 148 12.35 12.06 1.12
N LEU A 149 11.59 12.85 1.88
CA LEU A 149 10.49 12.35 2.73
C LEU A 149 9.18 12.27 1.93
N VAL A 150 8.54 11.10 1.94
CA VAL A 150 7.22 10.86 1.35
C VAL A 150 6.38 10.08 2.36
N PRO A 151 5.13 10.47 2.66
CA PRO A 151 4.48 11.76 2.34
C PRO A 151 5.15 12.96 3.03
N GLN A 152 4.87 14.18 2.54
CA GLN A 152 5.37 15.41 3.15
C GLN A 152 4.67 15.61 4.51
N PRO A 153 5.41 15.84 5.61
CA PRO A 153 4.81 16.14 6.91
C PRO A 153 4.06 17.49 6.84
N SER A 154 2.92 17.59 7.52
CA SER A 154 2.26 18.89 7.69
C SER A 154 2.94 19.70 8.79
N GLN A 155 2.90 21.04 8.72
CA GLN A 155 3.52 21.91 9.74
C GLN A 155 2.85 21.84 11.13
N SER A 156 1.88 20.93 11.34
CA SER A 156 1.19 20.76 12.62
C SER A 156 1.98 19.87 13.59
N PRO A 157 2.13 20.27 14.87
CA PRO A 157 2.77 19.45 15.91
C PRO A 157 1.98 18.19 16.27
N HIS A 158 0.70 18.10 15.87
CA HIS A 158 -0.19 16.98 16.15
C HIS A 158 -0.25 15.93 15.03
N ASP A 159 0.39 16.20 13.88
CA ASP A 159 0.49 15.23 12.79
C ASP A 159 1.22 13.98 13.29
N PRO A 160 0.63 12.78 13.13
CA PRO A 160 1.27 11.52 13.49
C PRO A 160 2.63 11.28 12.84
N LEU A 161 2.92 11.90 11.69
CA LEU A 161 4.26 11.88 11.08
C LEU A 161 5.30 12.67 11.87
N ASN A 162 4.90 13.70 12.61
CA ASN A 162 5.78 14.56 13.37
C ASN A 162 5.96 14.12 14.83
N TRP A 163 5.21 13.11 15.29
CA TRP A 163 5.29 12.60 16.65
C TRP A 163 6.71 12.18 17.06
N SER A 164 7.03 12.40 18.33
CA SER A 164 8.27 11.90 18.93
C SER A 164 8.36 10.38 18.87
N ARG A 165 9.61 9.88 18.94
CA ARG A 165 9.90 8.44 18.84
C ARG A 165 9.14 7.62 19.89
N PHE A 166 8.90 8.18 21.07
CA PHE A 166 8.13 7.53 22.12
C PHE A 166 6.69 7.23 21.68
N TRP A 167 5.97 8.23 21.15
CA TRP A 167 4.58 8.07 20.73
C TRP A 167 4.43 7.16 19.51
N LYS A 168 5.34 7.26 18.55
CA LYS A 168 5.38 6.34 17.40
C LYS A 168 5.61 4.90 17.85
N MET A 169 6.58 4.67 18.74
CA MET A 169 6.85 3.33 19.27
C MET A 169 5.71 2.82 20.14
N SER A 170 5.07 3.67 20.96
CA SER A 170 3.89 3.28 21.75
C SER A 170 2.75 2.79 20.85
N ALA A 171 2.37 3.58 19.83
CA ALA A 171 1.32 3.21 18.88
C ALA A 171 1.64 1.90 18.14
N MET A 172 2.89 1.73 17.71
CA MET A 172 3.37 0.50 17.08
C MET A 172 3.35 -0.71 18.02
N CYS A 173 3.79 -0.55 19.26
CA CYS A 173 3.80 -1.63 20.25
C CYS A 173 2.36 -2.06 20.61
N MET A 174 1.43 -1.12 20.80
CA MET A 174 0.05 -1.45 21.13
C MET A 174 -0.68 -2.15 19.98
N THR A 175 -0.52 -1.66 18.74
CA THR A 175 -1.10 -2.32 17.55
C THR A 175 -0.55 -3.71 17.34
N THR A 176 0.77 -3.88 17.50
CA THR A 176 1.43 -5.18 17.39
C THR A 176 0.96 -6.13 18.50
N ALA A 177 0.81 -5.65 19.74
CA ALA A 177 0.31 -6.44 20.86
C ALA A 177 -1.15 -6.88 20.64
N MET A 178 -1.98 -6.00 20.06
CA MET A 178 -3.34 -6.34 19.64
C MET A 178 -3.34 -7.43 18.58
N SER A 179 -2.64 -7.24 17.45
CA SER A 179 -2.60 -8.24 16.38
C SER A 179 -2.04 -9.58 16.87
N PHE A 180 -1.03 -9.56 17.75
CA PHE A 180 -0.51 -10.76 18.40
C PHE A 180 -1.56 -11.45 19.28
N SER A 181 -2.23 -10.70 20.17
CA SER A 181 -3.22 -11.27 21.10
C SER A 181 -4.45 -11.84 20.39
N GLN A 182 -4.91 -11.19 19.31
CA GLN A 182 -6.05 -11.65 18.52
C GLN A 182 -5.69 -12.87 17.65
N GLY A 183 -4.45 -12.95 17.14
CA GLY A 183 -3.94 -14.12 16.41
C GLY A 183 -3.59 -15.31 17.29
N PHE A 184 -3.34 -15.12 18.59
CA PHE A 184 -2.93 -16.19 19.50
C PHE A 184 -3.99 -17.30 19.68
N GLY A 185 -5.28 -16.96 19.63
CA GLY A 185 -6.39 -17.87 19.91
C GLY A 185 -6.84 -18.78 18.75
N PRO A 186 -7.07 -18.28 17.52
CA PRO A 186 -7.72 -19.04 16.45
C PRO A 186 -7.04 -20.37 16.06
N LEU A 187 -5.71 -20.38 15.88
CA LEU A 187 -4.97 -21.58 15.44
C LEU A 187 -4.42 -22.44 16.58
N ALA A 188 -4.62 -22.02 17.83
CA ALA A 188 -4.22 -22.80 19.00
C ALA A 188 -5.05 -24.08 19.22
N LEU A 189 -6.12 -24.27 18.46
CA LEU A 189 -7.04 -25.40 18.60
C LEU A 189 -6.46 -26.74 18.14
N ALA A 190 -5.49 -26.73 17.23
CA ALA A 190 -5.01 -27.96 16.62
C ALA A 190 -4.50 -29.02 17.62
N PRO A 191 -3.62 -28.70 18.59
CA PRO A 191 -3.21 -29.65 19.64
C PRO A 191 -4.37 -30.05 20.58
N MET A 192 -5.45 -29.26 20.63
CA MET A 192 -6.61 -29.48 21.50
C MET A 192 -7.67 -30.38 20.87
N PHE A 193 -7.62 -30.64 19.57
CA PHE A 193 -8.64 -31.40 18.86
C PHE A 193 -9.00 -32.73 19.52
N PRO A 194 -8.04 -33.58 19.97
CA PRO A 194 -8.39 -34.84 20.62
C PRO A 194 -9.23 -34.66 21.90
N GLN A 195 -8.92 -33.64 22.71
CA GLN A 195 -9.67 -33.36 23.93
C GLN A 195 -11.02 -32.68 23.67
N LEU A 196 -11.11 -31.84 22.64
CA LEU A 196 -12.36 -31.20 22.23
C LEU A 196 -13.33 -32.24 21.67
N MET A 197 -12.85 -33.21 20.89
CA MET A 197 -13.65 -34.35 20.41
C MET A 197 -14.24 -35.13 21.59
N LYS A 198 -13.43 -35.42 22.61
CA LYS A 198 -13.88 -36.09 23.83
C LYS A 198 -14.85 -35.26 24.67
N SER A 199 -14.66 -33.93 24.73
CA SER A 199 -15.48 -33.04 25.57
C SER A 199 -16.86 -32.78 24.98
N PHE A 200 -16.97 -32.72 23.66
CA PHE A 200 -18.21 -32.40 22.95
C PHE A 200 -18.87 -33.62 22.28
N ASP A 201 -18.28 -34.81 22.44
CA ASP A 201 -18.70 -36.05 21.78
C ASP A 201 -18.91 -35.84 20.26
N ALA A 202 -17.90 -35.25 19.62
CA ALA A 202 -17.94 -34.81 18.23
C ALA A 202 -16.78 -35.42 17.43
N ASP A 203 -17.00 -35.61 16.13
CA ASP A 203 -15.98 -36.11 15.22
C ASP A 203 -14.92 -35.04 14.89
N LEU A 204 -13.79 -35.48 14.31
CA LEU A 204 -12.67 -34.59 13.99
C LEU A 204 -13.08 -33.49 13.01
N ALA A 205 -13.94 -33.78 12.03
CA ALA A 205 -14.36 -32.75 11.07
C ALA A 205 -15.18 -31.67 11.78
N SER A 206 -16.09 -32.04 12.68
CA SER A 206 -16.87 -31.07 13.47
C SER A 206 -16.00 -30.19 14.37
N VAL A 207 -14.93 -30.72 14.96
CA VAL A 207 -14.03 -29.89 15.80
C VAL A 207 -13.13 -28.99 14.93
N VAL A 208 -12.67 -29.46 13.77
CA VAL A 208 -11.92 -28.64 12.80
C VAL A 208 -12.77 -27.46 12.31
N LYS A 209 -14.09 -27.62 12.19
CA LYS A 209 -15.02 -26.54 11.83
C LYS A 209 -14.93 -25.32 12.74
N PHE A 210 -14.63 -25.49 14.03
CA PHE A 210 -14.45 -24.36 14.94
C PHE A 210 -13.36 -23.39 14.44
N THR A 211 -12.28 -23.94 13.88
CA THR A 211 -11.18 -23.16 13.31
C THR A 211 -11.59 -22.56 11.98
N GLY A 212 -12.17 -23.36 11.09
CA GLY A 212 -12.59 -22.92 9.75
C GLY A 212 -13.61 -21.78 9.79
N VAL A 213 -14.69 -21.94 10.56
CA VAL A 213 -15.76 -20.93 10.66
C VAL A 213 -15.23 -19.63 11.29
N CYS A 214 -14.36 -19.73 12.31
CA CYS A 214 -13.71 -18.55 12.90
C CYS A 214 -12.90 -17.77 11.84
N ILE A 215 -12.11 -18.46 11.03
CA ILE A 215 -11.31 -17.86 9.95
C ILE A 215 -12.22 -17.21 8.90
N LEU A 216 -13.32 -17.85 8.50
CA LEU A 216 -14.28 -17.30 7.53
C LEU A 216 -14.83 -15.96 8.02
N VAL A 217 -15.34 -15.93 9.25
CA VAL A 217 -15.94 -14.74 9.84
C VAL A 217 -14.89 -13.65 10.02
N LEU A 218 -13.66 -14.00 10.40
CA LEU A 218 -12.53 -13.07 10.49
C LEU A 218 -12.31 -12.33 9.16
N GLY A 219 -12.28 -13.04 8.04
CA GLY A 219 -12.15 -12.41 6.72
C GLY A 219 -13.29 -11.46 6.37
N PHE A 220 -14.53 -11.93 6.46
CA PHE A 220 -15.69 -11.13 6.07
C PHE A 220 -15.97 -9.97 7.03
N SER A 221 -15.54 -10.05 8.30
CA SER A 221 -15.69 -8.96 9.24
C SER A 221 -14.91 -7.70 8.84
N ASN A 222 -13.88 -7.82 7.99
CA ASN A 222 -13.15 -6.66 7.47
C ASN A 222 -14.01 -5.74 6.60
N PHE A 223 -15.08 -6.25 5.97
CA PHE A 223 -16.05 -5.40 5.27
C PHE A 223 -16.84 -4.49 6.21
N PHE A 224 -16.95 -4.88 7.49
CA PHE A 224 -17.57 -4.05 8.51
C PHE A 224 -16.53 -3.13 9.16
N TRP A 225 -15.42 -3.68 9.62
CA TRP A 225 -14.46 -2.93 10.42
C TRP A 225 -13.71 -1.87 9.64
N VAL A 226 -13.27 -2.14 8.40
CA VAL A 226 -12.45 -1.16 7.66
C VAL A 226 -13.21 0.11 7.30
N PRO A 227 -14.46 0.05 6.80
CA PRO A 227 -15.26 1.27 6.61
C PRO A 227 -15.54 2.02 7.92
N VAL A 228 -15.80 1.30 9.03
CA VAL A 228 -15.98 1.91 10.36
C VAL A 228 -14.69 2.60 10.80
N GLN A 229 -13.53 2.00 10.55
CA GLN A 229 -12.21 2.52 10.88
C GLN A 229 -11.88 3.77 10.05
N ALA A 230 -12.26 3.77 8.77
CA ALA A 230 -12.13 4.92 7.90
C ALA A 230 -13.08 6.07 8.29
N ALA A 231 -14.30 5.78 8.74
CA ALA A 231 -15.29 6.79 9.12
C ALA A 231 -15.02 7.38 10.53
N PHE A 232 -14.94 6.52 11.54
CA PHE A 232 -14.94 6.91 12.96
C PHE A 232 -13.56 7.01 13.62
N GLY A 233 -12.50 6.62 12.91
CA GLY A 233 -11.13 6.62 13.41
C GLY A 233 -10.60 5.22 13.73
N ARG A 234 -9.28 5.13 13.92
CA ARG A 234 -8.57 3.88 14.16
C ARG A 234 -8.83 3.37 15.59
N ARG A 235 -8.78 4.27 16.58
CA ARG A 235 -8.82 3.93 18.01
C ARG A 235 -10.09 3.21 18.48
N PRO A 236 -11.33 3.70 18.21
CA PRO A 236 -12.54 3.01 18.65
C PRO A 236 -12.61 1.58 18.10
N VAL A 237 -12.21 1.37 16.84
CA VAL A 237 -12.19 0.04 16.22
C VAL A 237 -11.25 -0.91 16.96
N LEU A 238 -10.02 -0.49 17.31
CA LEU A 238 -9.09 -1.36 18.06
C LEU A 238 -9.64 -1.74 19.44
N ILE A 239 -10.29 -0.81 20.14
CA ILE A 239 -10.85 -1.03 21.48
C ILE A 239 -12.05 -1.98 21.41
N PHE A 240 -13.04 -1.70 20.54
CA PHE A 240 -14.26 -2.50 20.45
C PHE A 240 -13.98 -3.91 19.92
N SER A 241 -13.12 -4.05 18.92
CA SER A 241 -12.71 -5.35 18.39
C SER A 241 -12.01 -6.21 19.45
N THR A 242 -11.08 -5.62 20.22
CA THR A 242 -10.40 -6.30 21.34
C THR A 242 -11.38 -6.69 22.45
N LEU A 243 -12.36 -5.83 22.77
CA LEU A 243 -13.41 -6.13 23.74
C LEU A 243 -14.27 -7.32 23.29
N ILE A 244 -14.66 -7.36 22.01
CA ILE A 244 -15.40 -8.49 21.42
C ILE A 244 -14.57 -9.77 21.50
N CYS A 245 -13.28 -9.72 21.16
CA CYS A 245 -12.38 -10.86 21.32
C CYS A 245 -12.29 -11.31 22.80
N LEU A 246 -12.22 -10.39 23.75
CA LEU A 246 -12.16 -10.71 25.18
C LEU A 246 -13.42 -11.44 25.63
N ILE A 247 -14.60 -10.88 25.32
CA ILE A 247 -15.90 -11.49 25.65
C ILE A 247 -16.04 -12.87 25.01
N SER A 248 -15.65 -13.00 23.74
CA SER A 248 -15.70 -14.27 23.02
C SER A 248 -14.79 -15.34 23.66
N ASN A 249 -13.62 -14.98 24.19
CA ASN A 249 -12.74 -15.93 24.85
C ASN A 249 -13.25 -16.33 26.24
N ILE A 250 -13.89 -15.42 26.99
CA ILE A 250 -14.63 -15.78 28.22
C ILE A 250 -15.71 -16.80 27.87
N TRP A 251 -16.48 -16.55 26.82
CA TRP A 251 -17.53 -17.46 26.37
C TRP A 251 -16.98 -18.83 25.96
N ARG A 252 -15.85 -18.89 25.23
CA ARG A 252 -15.18 -20.16 24.89
C ARG A 252 -14.71 -20.93 26.11
N ALA A 253 -14.24 -20.26 27.16
CA ALA A 253 -13.78 -20.89 28.39
C ALA A 253 -14.92 -21.56 29.17
N VAL A 254 -16.10 -20.92 29.21
CA VAL A 254 -17.27 -21.41 29.97
C VAL A 254 -18.21 -22.29 29.15
N ALA A 255 -18.01 -22.38 27.83
CA ALA A 255 -18.87 -23.17 26.96
C ALA A 255 -18.84 -24.67 27.32
N THR A 256 -20.04 -25.25 27.41
CA THR A 256 -20.27 -26.67 27.71
C THR A 256 -20.90 -27.43 26.55
N SER A 257 -21.47 -26.74 25.56
CA SER A 257 -22.08 -27.34 24.38
C SER A 257 -21.36 -26.97 23.08
N TYR A 258 -21.43 -27.85 22.08
CA TYR A 258 -20.84 -27.63 20.76
C TYR A 258 -21.35 -26.33 20.12
N GLY A 259 -22.67 -26.11 20.12
CA GLY A 259 -23.29 -24.92 19.55
C GLY A 259 -22.87 -23.62 20.27
N SER A 260 -22.78 -23.65 21.60
CA SER A 260 -22.29 -22.50 22.37
C SER A 260 -20.83 -22.19 22.04
N TYR A 261 -19.99 -23.22 21.89
CA TYR A 261 -18.58 -23.03 21.55
C TYR A 261 -18.42 -22.49 20.12
N MET A 262 -19.21 -23.01 19.16
CA MET A 262 -19.24 -22.50 17.79
C MET A 262 -19.68 -21.03 17.71
N GLY A 263 -20.73 -20.65 18.46
CA GLY A 263 -21.18 -19.25 18.54
C GLY A 263 -20.08 -18.32 19.08
N ALA A 264 -19.33 -18.78 20.07
CA ALA A 264 -18.20 -18.04 20.60
C ALA A 264 -17.03 -17.95 19.60
N CYS A 265 -16.79 -18.97 18.76
CA CYS A 265 -15.84 -18.91 17.65
C CYS A 265 -16.25 -17.89 16.58
N ILE A 266 -17.54 -17.81 16.23
CA ILE A 266 -18.07 -16.80 15.30
C ILE A 266 -17.84 -15.40 15.85
N LEU A 267 -18.18 -15.16 17.12
CA LEU A 267 -17.97 -13.87 17.76
C LEU A 267 -16.47 -13.50 17.84
N ASN A 268 -15.61 -14.49 18.12
CA ASN A 268 -14.16 -14.29 18.12
C ASN A 268 -13.63 -13.92 16.74
N GLY A 269 -14.08 -14.62 15.69
CA GLY A 269 -13.74 -14.29 14.30
C GLY A 269 -14.16 -12.86 13.95
N PHE A 270 -15.38 -12.46 14.32
CA PHE A 270 -15.84 -11.09 14.07
C PHE A 270 -14.98 -10.04 14.79
N GLY A 271 -14.60 -10.26 16.04
CA GLY A 271 -13.71 -9.36 16.78
C GLY A 271 -12.27 -9.34 16.25
N ALA A 272 -11.78 -10.45 15.68
CA ALA A 272 -10.38 -10.59 15.27
C ALA A 272 -10.07 -10.03 13.88
N GLY A 273 -11.08 -9.58 13.12
CA GLY A 273 -10.89 -9.03 11.77
C GLY A 273 -9.83 -7.93 11.66
N PRO A 274 -9.92 -6.86 12.48
CA PRO A 274 -9.01 -5.71 12.41
C PRO A 274 -7.54 -6.05 12.65
N ALA A 275 -7.23 -7.20 13.27
CA ALA A 275 -5.85 -7.63 13.48
C ALA A 275 -5.03 -7.69 12.18
N GLU A 276 -5.68 -7.99 11.05
CA GLU A 276 -5.01 -8.15 9.75
C GLU A 276 -4.94 -6.86 8.91
N THR A 277 -5.88 -5.94 9.14
CA THR A 277 -6.10 -4.75 8.29
C THR A 277 -5.69 -3.45 8.96
N ALA A 278 -5.85 -3.33 10.29
CA ALA A 278 -5.64 -2.07 10.98
C ALA A 278 -4.16 -1.68 11.12
N GLN A 279 -3.28 -2.64 11.37
CA GLN A 279 -1.85 -2.34 11.60
C GLN A 279 -1.15 -1.78 10.35
N PRO A 280 -1.31 -2.34 9.13
CA PRO A 280 -0.76 -1.72 7.91
C PRO A 280 -1.26 -0.30 7.66
N GLU A 281 -2.52 0.01 7.97
CA GLU A 281 -3.07 1.36 7.86
C GLU A 281 -2.44 2.32 8.87
N ILE A 282 -2.27 1.89 10.12
CA ILE A 282 -1.64 2.71 11.15
C ILE A 282 -0.16 2.96 10.83
N ILE A 283 0.56 1.96 10.29
CA ILE A 283 1.92 2.14 9.79
C ILE A 283 1.95 3.19 8.68
N ALA A 284 0.98 3.18 7.77
CA ALA A 284 0.88 4.19 6.72
C ALA A 284 0.58 5.59 7.28
N ASP A 285 -0.21 5.70 8.35
CA ASP A 285 -0.59 6.97 8.98
C ASP A 285 0.61 7.65 9.68
N ILE A 286 1.49 6.88 10.34
CA ILE A 286 2.53 7.41 11.26
C ILE A 286 3.98 7.30 10.76
N MET A 287 4.26 6.42 9.79
CA MET A 287 5.62 6.16 9.28
C MET A 287 5.82 6.69 7.86
N PHE A 288 7.03 7.22 7.61
CA PHE A 288 7.47 7.62 6.28
C PHE A 288 7.72 6.41 5.38
N LEU A 289 7.54 6.58 4.08
CA LEU A 289 7.59 5.52 3.07
C LEU A 289 8.84 4.64 3.11
N HIS A 290 10.01 5.25 3.38
CA HIS A 290 11.28 4.51 3.46
C HIS A 290 11.35 3.55 4.64
N ASP A 291 10.68 3.86 5.75
CA ASP A 291 10.64 3.02 6.95
C ASP A 291 9.45 2.05 6.94
N ARG A 292 8.39 2.33 6.17
CA ARG A 292 7.15 1.52 6.14
C ARG A 292 7.41 0.03 5.87
N GLY A 293 8.34 -0.28 4.97
CA GLY A 293 8.69 -1.66 4.64
C GLY A 293 9.17 -2.46 5.85
N ALA A 294 10.07 -1.87 6.65
CA ALA A 294 10.61 -2.54 7.84
C ALA A 294 9.54 -2.78 8.92
N TYR A 295 8.66 -1.81 9.15
CA TYR A 295 7.57 -1.94 10.13
C TYR A 295 6.46 -2.89 9.66
N ASN A 296 6.17 -2.97 8.36
CA ASN A 296 5.27 -3.98 7.81
C ASN A 296 5.84 -5.40 7.96
N THR A 297 7.15 -5.59 7.76
CA THR A 297 7.80 -6.89 8.04
C THR A 297 7.74 -7.24 9.52
N LEU A 298 7.93 -6.25 10.41
CA LEU A 298 7.77 -6.44 11.86
C LEU A 298 6.34 -6.88 12.21
N TYR A 299 5.32 -6.22 11.65
CA TYR A 299 3.93 -6.61 11.78
C TYR A 299 3.71 -8.08 11.39
N PHE A 300 4.11 -8.47 10.18
CA PHE A 300 3.94 -9.85 9.71
C PHE A 300 4.66 -10.85 10.61
N THR A 301 5.82 -10.47 11.16
CA THR A 301 6.57 -11.28 12.12
C THR A 301 5.74 -11.62 13.35
N PHE A 302 5.17 -10.61 14.00
CA PHE A 302 4.41 -10.81 15.22
C PHE A 302 3.04 -11.44 14.94
N TYR A 303 2.38 -11.06 13.85
CA TYR A 303 1.10 -11.65 13.47
C TYR A 303 1.23 -13.14 13.16
N PHE A 304 2.10 -13.56 12.23
CA PHE A 304 2.32 -14.99 11.95
C PHE A 304 3.01 -15.70 13.11
N GLY A 305 3.88 -15.02 13.85
CA GLY A 305 4.45 -15.56 15.08
C GLY A 305 3.38 -15.93 16.10
N SER A 306 2.37 -15.08 16.31
CA SER A 306 1.27 -15.37 17.24
C SER A 306 0.51 -16.65 16.90
N LEU A 307 0.29 -16.90 15.59
CA LEU A 307 -0.38 -18.10 15.07
C LEU A 307 0.41 -19.38 15.36
N MET A 308 1.73 -19.29 15.50
CA MET A 308 2.63 -20.40 15.80
C MET A 308 2.84 -20.59 17.30
N VAL A 309 2.89 -19.50 18.07
CA VAL A 309 3.03 -19.54 19.54
C VAL A 309 1.75 -20.09 20.19
N GLY A 310 0.57 -19.81 19.62
CA GLY A 310 -0.71 -20.35 20.10
C GLY A 310 -0.67 -21.87 20.36
N PRO A 311 -0.42 -22.71 19.33
CA PRO A 311 -0.23 -24.15 19.48
C PRO A 311 0.86 -24.59 20.47
N ILE A 312 1.98 -23.84 20.54
CA ILE A 312 3.11 -24.15 21.43
C ILE A 312 2.68 -24.05 22.90
N VAL A 313 1.87 -23.05 23.23
CA VAL A 313 1.36 -22.83 24.59
C VAL A 313 0.13 -23.71 24.87
N SER A 314 -0.74 -23.86 23.87
CA SER A 314 -2.00 -24.60 24.01
C SER A 314 -1.82 -26.10 24.20
N GLY A 315 -0.78 -26.70 23.59
CA GLY A 315 -0.45 -28.12 23.73
C GLY A 315 -0.20 -28.56 25.19
N PRO A 316 0.82 -28.01 25.88
CA PRO A 316 1.08 -28.32 27.28
C PRO A 316 -0.08 -27.97 28.22
N MET A 317 -0.74 -26.82 28.03
CA MET A 317 -1.85 -26.42 28.90
C MET A 317 -3.02 -27.41 28.83
N THR A 318 -3.33 -27.87 27.62
CA THR A 318 -4.34 -28.88 27.34
C THR A 318 -4.00 -30.21 28.02
N GLU A 319 -2.75 -30.65 27.94
CA GLU A 319 -2.31 -31.92 28.53
C GLU A 319 -2.39 -31.93 30.06
N HIS A 320 -1.91 -30.89 30.74
CA HIS A 320 -1.71 -30.90 32.19
C HIS A 320 -2.87 -30.30 33.01
N ILE A 321 -3.53 -29.26 32.49
CA ILE A 321 -4.52 -28.46 33.24
C ILE A 321 -5.90 -28.52 32.56
N GLY A 322 -5.93 -28.82 31.26
CA GLY A 322 -7.12 -28.88 30.43
C GLY A 322 -7.26 -27.69 29.48
N TRP A 323 -7.98 -27.92 28.37
CA TRP A 323 -8.08 -26.96 27.26
C TRP A 323 -8.72 -25.61 27.65
N ARG A 324 -9.58 -25.57 28.68
CA ARG A 324 -10.26 -24.33 29.13
C ARG A 324 -9.29 -23.28 29.67
N SER A 325 -8.20 -23.70 30.30
CA SER A 325 -7.21 -22.80 30.91
C SER A 325 -6.52 -21.90 29.88
N PHE A 326 -6.37 -22.38 28.64
CA PHE A 326 -5.82 -21.59 27.55
C PHE A 326 -6.70 -20.39 27.18
N PHE A 327 -8.03 -20.53 27.27
CA PHE A 327 -8.93 -19.41 27.02
C PHE A 327 -8.90 -18.38 28.15
N TRP A 328 -8.73 -18.80 29.40
CA TRP A 328 -8.49 -17.87 30.51
C TRP A 328 -7.17 -17.10 30.37
N LEU A 329 -6.11 -17.75 29.89
CA LEU A 329 -4.86 -17.07 29.54
C LEU A 329 -5.09 -16.00 28.46
N ASN A 330 -5.83 -16.34 27.40
CA ASN A 330 -6.21 -15.38 26.35
C ASN A 330 -6.98 -14.18 26.91
N VAL A 331 -7.92 -14.41 27.82
CA VAL A 331 -8.68 -13.32 28.48
C VAL A 331 -7.75 -12.39 29.25
N GLY A 332 -6.78 -12.93 29.99
CA GLY A 332 -5.77 -12.13 30.68
C GLY A 332 -4.92 -11.28 29.74
N VAL A 333 -4.40 -11.88 28.66
CA VAL A 333 -3.60 -11.17 27.66
C VAL A 333 -4.41 -10.08 26.95
N LEU A 334 -5.62 -10.39 26.50
CA LEU A 334 -6.51 -9.42 25.85
C LEU A 334 -6.94 -8.31 26.82
N GLY A 335 -7.13 -8.62 28.11
CA GLY A 335 -7.46 -7.63 29.13
C GLY A 335 -6.34 -6.60 29.34
N VAL A 336 -5.08 -7.05 29.39
CA VAL A 336 -3.92 -6.16 29.48
C VAL A 336 -3.80 -5.30 28.22
N VAL A 337 -3.96 -5.89 27.03
CA VAL A 337 -3.93 -5.16 25.76
C VAL A 337 -5.06 -4.14 25.68
N LEU A 338 -6.28 -4.49 26.11
CA LEU A 338 -7.42 -3.58 26.13
C LEU A 338 -7.16 -2.36 27.01
N VAL A 339 -6.64 -2.57 28.23
CA VAL A 339 -6.24 -1.48 29.12
C VAL A 339 -5.13 -0.63 28.47
N GLY A 340 -4.13 -1.27 27.85
CA GLY A 340 -3.07 -0.59 27.11
C GLY A 340 -3.60 0.28 25.97
N LEU A 341 -4.55 -0.21 25.18
CA LEU A 341 -5.17 0.54 24.08
C LEU A 341 -5.96 1.76 24.59
N ILE A 342 -6.63 1.65 25.75
CA ILE A 342 -7.38 2.78 26.32
C ILE A 342 -6.43 3.91 26.72
N PHE A 343 -5.29 3.62 27.36
CA PHE A 343 -4.41 4.64 27.93
C PHE A 343 -3.23 5.08 27.04
N LEU A 344 -2.69 4.20 26.19
CA LEU A 344 -1.41 4.41 25.49
C LEU A 344 -1.56 4.63 23.97
N PHE A 345 -2.74 4.37 23.41
CA PHE A 345 -2.97 4.49 21.97
C PHE A 345 -3.74 5.78 21.63
N PRO A 346 -3.08 6.82 21.05
CA PRO A 346 -3.74 7.99 20.48
C PRO A 346 -4.29 7.69 19.07
N GLU A 347 -5.31 8.45 18.65
CA GLU A 347 -5.85 8.40 17.29
C GLU A 347 -4.81 8.80 16.23
N THR A 348 -4.68 7.99 15.18
CA THR A 348 -3.66 8.14 14.13
C THR A 348 -4.22 8.66 12.81
N LYS A 349 -5.55 8.67 12.62
CA LYS A 349 -6.15 9.27 11.43
C LYS A 349 -5.92 10.78 11.45
N TRP A 350 -5.30 11.32 10.41
CA TRP A 350 -5.05 12.76 10.25
C TRP A 350 -5.35 13.20 8.81
N HIS A 351 -6.17 14.24 8.65
CA HIS A 351 -6.46 14.81 7.34
C HIS A 351 -5.33 15.77 6.95
N ARG A 352 -4.59 15.44 5.88
CA ARG A 352 -3.53 16.29 5.34
C ARG A 352 -4.10 16.98 4.10
N VAL A 353 -4.19 18.30 4.16
CA VAL A 353 -4.73 19.15 3.10
C VAL A 353 -3.92 18.94 1.83
N HIS A 354 -4.58 18.58 0.72
CA HIS A 354 -3.92 18.43 -0.58
C HIS A 354 -3.53 19.82 -1.11
N PRO A 355 -2.42 19.99 -1.86
CA PRO A 355 -2.09 21.26 -2.52
C PRO A 355 -3.25 21.88 -3.35
N ASP A 356 -4.18 21.06 -3.84
CA ASP A 356 -5.38 21.47 -4.58
C ASP A 356 -6.44 22.16 -3.68
N GLU A 357 -6.55 21.77 -2.40
CA GLU A 357 -7.47 22.41 -1.45
C GLU A 357 -6.96 23.80 -1.03
N ILE A 358 -5.64 24.01 -1.08
CA ILE A 358 -5.01 25.32 -0.88
C ILE A 358 -5.33 26.26 -2.05
N GLN A 359 -5.49 25.73 -3.28
CA GLN A 359 -5.94 26.50 -4.44
C GLN A 359 -7.46 26.79 -4.44
N HIS A 360 -8.25 26.11 -3.61
CA HIS A 360 -9.72 26.21 -3.57
C HIS A 360 -10.31 26.59 -2.19
N GLY A 361 -9.56 27.25 -1.31
CA GLY A 361 -10.14 27.94 -0.15
C GLY A 361 -10.85 29.22 -0.62
N GLN A 362 -12.17 29.26 -0.83
CA GLN A 362 -13.20 29.40 0.21
C GLN A 362 -12.80 30.41 1.28
N GLU A 363 -13.25 31.66 1.07
CA GLU A 363 -13.40 32.65 2.13
C GLU A 363 -14.19 32.02 3.30
N PRO A 364 -13.65 32.02 4.53
CA PRO A 364 -14.36 31.47 5.67
C PRO A 364 -15.61 32.32 5.95
N ALA A 365 -16.78 31.71 5.80
CA ALA A 365 -18.06 32.28 6.20
C ALA A 365 -18.08 32.54 7.71
N MET A 366 -17.92 33.81 8.11
CA MET A 366 -18.14 34.25 9.48
C MET A 366 -19.63 34.28 9.80
N THR A 367 -20.04 33.54 10.83
CA THR A 367 -21.36 33.64 11.46
C THR A 367 -21.45 34.97 12.25
N PRO A 368 -22.61 35.67 12.26
CA PRO A 368 -22.68 37.02 12.82
C PRO A 368 -22.99 37.00 14.33
N SER A 369 -22.21 37.75 15.11
CA SER A 369 -22.66 38.20 16.44
C SER A 369 -22.12 39.60 16.76
N SER A 370 -23.01 40.57 16.56
CA SER A 370 -23.39 41.67 17.46
C SER A 370 -22.31 42.60 18.07
N ALA A 371 -22.32 43.86 17.58
CA ALA A 371 -22.22 45.17 18.27
C ALA A 371 -21.09 45.40 19.31
N SER A 372 -20.34 46.51 19.38
CA SER A 372 -20.42 47.86 18.80
C SER A 372 -19.20 48.68 19.27
N GLU A 373 -18.76 49.64 18.42
CA GLU A 373 -18.08 50.94 18.70
C GLU A 373 -16.75 51.23 17.94
N PRO A 374 -16.49 52.52 17.57
CA PRO A 374 -15.77 52.87 16.34
C PRO A 374 -14.35 53.45 16.50
N GLU A 375 -13.56 53.20 15.45
CA GLU A 375 -12.42 53.96 14.88
C GLU A 375 -11.35 54.63 15.77
N LYS A 376 -10.08 54.22 15.52
CA LYS A 376 -8.98 55.13 15.11
C LYS A 376 -8.02 54.42 14.13
N PRO A 377 -7.46 55.13 13.13
CA PRO A 377 -6.64 54.54 12.08
C PRO A 377 -5.18 54.43 12.53
N VAL A 378 -4.53 53.28 12.31
CA VAL A 378 -3.07 53.14 12.42
C VAL A 378 -2.56 52.44 11.17
N GLU A 379 -1.60 53.10 10.53
CA GLU A 379 -0.89 52.72 9.32
C GLU A 379 -0.39 51.27 9.33
N VAL A 380 -0.79 50.50 8.33
CA VAL A 380 -0.17 49.20 8.01
C VAL A 380 1.10 49.49 7.20
N THR A 381 2.22 49.57 7.91
CA THR A 381 3.53 49.36 7.27
C THR A 381 3.64 47.89 6.90
N GLN A 382 3.45 47.58 5.61
CA GLN A 382 3.85 46.32 5.01
C GLN A 382 5.37 46.16 5.19
N LYS A 383 5.79 45.33 6.15
CA LYS A 383 7.10 44.70 6.06
C LYS A 383 6.95 43.48 5.17
N GLU A 384 7.26 43.66 3.89
CA GLU A 384 7.85 42.61 3.07
C GLU A 384 9.10 42.09 3.80
N GLN A 385 8.99 40.93 4.41
CA GLN A 385 10.17 40.09 4.63
C GLN A 385 10.25 39.11 3.47
N VAL A 386 11.01 39.53 2.47
CA VAL A 386 11.75 38.66 1.56
C VAL A 386 12.56 37.70 2.44
N ALA A 387 12.12 36.45 2.55
CA ALA A 387 12.96 35.36 3.02
C ALA A 387 13.73 34.82 1.80
N SER A 388 14.91 35.39 1.58
CA SER A 388 15.97 34.69 0.85
C SER A 388 16.80 33.98 1.91
N GLU A 389 16.79 32.64 1.95
CA GLU A 389 17.89 31.87 2.53
C GLU A 389 17.88 30.42 2.03
N SER A 390 19.06 30.03 1.56
CA SER A 390 19.45 28.69 1.14
C SER A 390 19.39 27.68 2.29
N GLY A 391 18.62 26.60 2.12
CA GLY A 391 18.65 25.44 2.98
C GLY A 391 17.31 24.70 2.92
N ALA A 392 17.32 23.40 2.66
CA ALA A 392 16.10 22.59 2.68
C ALA A 392 15.33 22.83 4.00
N ASP A 393 14.12 23.38 3.91
CA ASP A 393 13.23 23.65 5.04
C ASP A 393 13.04 22.37 5.84
N LYS A 394 13.73 22.25 6.98
CA LYS A 394 13.48 21.19 7.95
C LYS A 394 12.23 21.60 8.72
N ASP A 395 11.14 20.84 8.57
CA ASP A 395 9.93 21.04 9.36
C ASP A 395 10.30 21.15 10.86
N PRO A 396 9.97 22.28 11.54
CA PRO A 396 10.36 22.55 12.93
C PRO A 396 9.92 21.46 13.93
N TRP A 397 8.86 20.73 13.59
CA TRP A 397 8.19 19.77 14.48
C TRP A 397 8.57 18.31 14.21
N LEU A 398 9.37 18.04 13.19
CA LEU A 398 9.78 16.70 12.80
C LEU A 398 10.45 15.97 13.98
N GLY A 399 9.77 14.96 14.53
CA GLY A 399 10.26 14.14 15.65
C GLY A 399 10.10 14.78 17.04
N LYS A 400 9.45 15.95 17.15
CA LYS A 400 9.16 16.66 18.41
C LYS A 400 7.66 16.78 18.71
N GLY A 401 6.79 16.38 17.79
CA GLY A 401 5.35 16.45 17.94
C GLY A 401 4.77 15.53 19.03
N TYR A 402 3.52 15.78 19.39
CA TYR A 402 2.79 15.06 20.43
C TYR A 402 1.29 14.97 20.12
N PRO A 403 0.60 13.89 20.56
CA PRO A 403 -0.83 13.74 20.36
C PRO A 403 -1.61 14.77 21.19
N SER A 404 -2.62 15.39 20.57
CA SER A 404 -3.59 16.27 21.21
C SER A 404 -4.51 15.47 22.16
N LYS A 405 -5.06 16.14 23.18
CA LYS A 405 -6.11 15.55 24.04
C LYS A 405 -7.35 15.10 23.26
N GLN A 406 -7.64 15.74 22.12
CA GLN A 406 -8.74 15.33 21.22
C GLN A 406 -8.44 14.02 20.47
N GLN A 407 -7.17 13.66 20.25
CA GLN A 407 -6.76 12.35 19.70
C GLN A 407 -6.94 11.22 20.72
N PHE A 408 -7.15 11.55 22.00
CA PHE A 408 -7.55 10.60 23.05
C PHE A 408 -9.07 10.60 23.31
N MET A 409 -9.88 11.24 22.47
CA MET A 409 -11.32 11.00 22.50
C MET A 409 -11.66 9.68 21.80
N LEU A 410 -12.76 9.05 22.20
CA LEU A 410 -13.22 7.78 21.63
C LEU A 410 -13.83 7.95 20.23
N TRP A 411 -14.33 9.13 19.90
CA TRP A 411 -14.95 9.45 18.62
C TRP A 411 -14.37 10.72 18.03
N GLN A 412 -14.02 10.67 16.75
CA GLN A 412 -13.73 11.85 15.93
C GLN A 412 -14.69 11.83 14.73
N TRP A 413 -15.66 12.73 14.72
CA TRP A 413 -16.59 12.86 13.60
C TRP A 413 -15.86 13.49 12.41
N SER A 414 -15.93 12.83 11.26
CA SER A 414 -15.53 13.40 9.97
C SER A 414 -16.80 13.95 9.29
N ASP A 415 -16.76 15.18 8.79
CA ASP A 415 -17.95 15.84 8.19
C ASP A 415 -18.53 15.08 6.99
N ASP A 416 -17.74 14.21 6.33
CA ASP A 416 -18.15 13.33 5.21
C ASP A 416 -18.27 11.81 5.55
N SER A 417 -18.43 11.45 6.83
CA SER A 417 -18.35 10.06 7.33
C SER A 417 -19.18 9.01 6.55
N LEU A 418 -20.41 9.36 6.10
CA LEU A 418 -21.29 8.41 5.40
C LEU A 418 -20.86 8.13 3.96
N LYS A 419 -20.35 9.15 3.25
CA LYS A 419 -19.82 8.96 1.88
C LYS A 419 -18.54 8.13 1.92
N THR A 420 -17.67 8.40 2.88
CA THR A 420 -16.45 7.61 3.11
C THR A 420 -16.79 6.16 3.42
N LEU A 421 -17.77 5.91 4.29
CA LEU A 421 -18.20 4.54 4.64
C LEU A 421 -18.71 3.79 3.41
N TRP A 422 -19.56 4.42 2.60
CA TRP A 422 -20.09 3.81 1.37
C TRP A 422 -18.99 3.53 0.34
N ASN A 423 -18.08 4.47 0.14
CA ASN A 423 -16.96 4.30 -0.78
C ASN A 423 -16.00 3.19 -0.32
N CYS A 424 -15.61 3.19 0.95
CA CYS A 424 -14.73 2.16 1.52
C CYS A 424 -15.36 0.76 1.50
N PHE A 425 -16.69 0.66 1.54
CA PHE A 425 -17.39 -0.62 1.41
C PHE A 425 -17.33 -1.18 -0.02
N TRP A 426 -17.49 -0.33 -1.05
CA TRP A 426 -17.55 -0.78 -2.45
C TRP A 426 -16.19 -0.90 -3.15
N ILE A 427 -15.17 -0.17 -2.71
CA ILE A 427 -13.85 -0.20 -3.35
C ILE A 427 -13.17 -1.58 -3.29
N PRO A 428 -13.19 -2.34 -2.17
CA PRO A 428 -12.64 -3.69 -2.15
C PRO A 428 -13.23 -4.59 -3.24
N TRP A 429 -14.54 -4.46 -3.51
CA TRP A 429 -15.20 -5.18 -4.61
C TRP A 429 -14.63 -4.81 -5.98
N LYS A 430 -14.32 -3.52 -6.19
CA LYS A 430 -13.64 -3.06 -7.39
C LYS A 430 -12.19 -3.55 -7.45
N LEU A 431 -11.49 -3.62 -6.32
CA LEU A 431 -10.12 -4.10 -6.23
C LEU A 431 -9.97 -5.59 -6.60
N PHE A 432 -10.99 -6.43 -6.38
CA PHE A 432 -10.99 -7.81 -6.90
C PHE A 432 -10.97 -7.89 -8.43
N THR A 433 -11.32 -6.82 -9.15
CA THR A 433 -11.19 -6.79 -10.61
C THR A 433 -9.75 -6.49 -11.06
N PHE A 434 -8.86 -6.09 -10.14
CA PHE A 434 -7.52 -5.66 -10.47
C PHE A 434 -6.55 -6.85 -10.45
N PRO A 435 -5.90 -7.17 -11.60
CA PRO A 435 -5.08 -8.37 -11.72
C PRO A 435 -3.93 -8.45 -10.71
N ILE A 436 -3.35 -7.30 -10.36
CA ILE A 436 -2.22 -7.20 -9.43
C ILE A 436 -2.65 -7.51 -7.99
N VAL A 437 -3.83 -7.03 -7.59
CA VAL A 437 -4.41 -7.31 -6.27
C VAL A 437 -4.78 -8.79 -6.19
N GLU A 438 -5.36 -9.33 -7.26
CA GLU A 438 -5.78 -10.73 -7.32
C GLU A 438 -4.59 -11.70 -7.27
N LEU A 439 -3.48 -11.39 -7.95
CA LEU A 439 -2.23 -12.15 -7.84
C LEU A 439 -1.71 -12.18 -6.39
N ALA A 440 -1.71 -11.02 -5.72
CA ALA A 440 -1.27 -10.94 -4.33
C ALA A 440 -2.22 -11.72 -3.41
N ALA A 441 -3.53 -11.55 -3.60
CA ALA A 441 -4.57 -12.24 -2.84
C ALA A 441 -4.41 -13.76 -2.95
N PHE A 442 -4.37 -14.33 -4.16
CA PHE A 442 -4.21 -15.77 -4.34
C PHE A 442 -2.88 -16.33 -3.83
N THR A 443 -1.78 -15.59 -4.02
CA THR A 443 -0.47 -16.03 -3.51
C THR A 443 -0.46 -16.08 -1.98
N VAL A 444 -1.02 -15.05 -1.33
CA VAL A 444 -1.16 -15.00 0.13
C VAL A 444 -2.09 -16.11 0.61
N SER A 445 -3.24 -16.29 -0.05
CA SER A 445 -4.21 -17.34 0.27
C SER A 445 -3.54 -18.71 0.29
N TRP A 446 -2.85 -19.09 -0.78
CA TRP A 446 -2.32 -20.46 -0.92
C TRP A 446 -1.08 -20.71 -0.08
N SER A 447 -0.23 -19.70 0.10
CA SER A 447 0.89 -19.81 1.04
C SER A 447 0.39 -19.99 2.48
N ALA A 448 -0.64 -19.24 2.90
CA ALA A 448 -1.28 -19.39 4.19
C ALA A 448 -2.03 -20.73 4.31
N SER A 449 -2.68 -21.21 3.24
CA SER A 449 -3.34 -22.51 3.21
C SER A 449 -2.34 -23.66 3.40
N CYS A 450 -1.13 -23.59 2.84
CA CYS A 450 -0.09 -24.60 3.09
C CYS A 450 0.24 -24.68 4.59
N PHE A 451 0.39 -23.54 5.26
CA PHE A 451 0.59 -23.50 6.71
C PHE A 451 -0.63 -24.05 7.48
N LEU A 452 -1.84 -23.63 7.11
CA LEU A 452 -3.08 -24.11 7.71
C LEU A 452 -3.23 -25.63 7.57
N THR A 453 -2.83 -26.20 6.43
CA THR A 453 -2.85 -27.65 6.19
C THR A 453 -2.04 -28.39 7.23
N LEU A 454 -0.81 -27.93 7.50
CA LEU A 454 0.05 -28.52 8.53
C LEU A 454 -0.59 -28.40 9.90
N ASN A 455 -1.11 -27.21 10.22
CA ASN A 455 -1.73 -26.96 11.51
C ASN A 455 -2.93 -27.88 11.76
N LEU A 456 -3.81 -28.09 10.78
CA LEU A 456 -5.00 -28.93 10.93
C LEU A 456 -4.70 -30.44 10.91
N THR A 457 -3.67 -30.87 10.16
CA THR A 457 -3.36 -32.29 9.96
C THR A 457 -2.33 -32.85 10.95
N GLN A 458 -1.56 -32.00 11.66
CA GLN A 458 -0.52 -32.46 12.60
C GLN A 458 -1.05 -33.43 13.66
N SER A 459 -2.21 -33.11 14.26
CA SER A 459 -2.80 -33.95 15.31
C SER A 459 -3.31 -35.27 14.75
N GLN A 460 -3.89 -35.25 13.54
CA GLN A 460 -4.33 -36.46 12.85
C GLN A 460 -3.16 -37.37 12.47
N ALA A 461 -2.04 -36.80 12.01
CA ALA A 461 -0.87 -37.54 11.55
C ALA A 461 -0.03 -38.11 12.70
N PHE A 462 0.21 -37.32 13.76
CA PHE A 462 1.15 -37.68 14.83
C PHE A 462 0.50 -38.32 16.06
N ALA A 463 -0.82 -38.14 16.28
CA ALA A 463 -1.51 -38.86 17.35
C ALA A 463 -1.82 -40.31 16.97
N ALA A 464 -1.81 -40.65 15.67
CA ALA A 464 -2.06 -42.01 15.18
C ALA A 464 -0.78 -42.88 15.21
N PRO A 465 -0.92 -44.23 15.25
CA PRO A 465 0.21 -45.15 15.09
C PRO A 465 0.92 -44.96 13.74
N PRO A 466 2.26 -44.87 13.70
CA PRO A 466 3.24 -45.43 14.64
C PRO A 466 3.79 -44.46 15.71
N TYR A 467 3.47 -43.16 15.65
CA TYR A 467 4.13 -42.16 16.51
C TYR A 467 3.51 -42.05 17.90
N ASN A 468 2.17 -42.09 17.99
CA ASN A 468 1.41 -41.99 19.24
C ASN A 468 1.87 -40.85 20.16
N PHE A 469 2.15 -39.67 19.60
CA PHE A 469 2.62 -38.52 20.37
C PHE A 469 1.46 -37.81 21.10
N ASN A 470 1.76 -37.24 22.27
CA ASN A 470 0.81 -36.48 23.06
C ASN A 470 0.60 -35.05 22.52
N SER A 471 -0.45 -34.36 23.00
CA SER A 471 -0.78 -32.99 22.60
C SER A 471 0.34 -31.99 22.86
N GLN A 472 1.14 -32.20 23.93
CA GLN A 472 2.30 -31.36 24.23
C GLN A 472 3.39 -31.45 23.15
N THR A 473 3.77 -32.67 22.76
CA THR A 473 4.82 -32.88 21.74
C THR A 473 4.37 -32.35 20.38
N ILE A 474 3.11 -32.57 20.02
CA ILE A 474 2.52 -32.04 18.78
C ILE A 474 2.51 -30.51 18.81
N GLY A 475 2.17 -29.88 19.94
CA GLY A 475 2.29 -28.43 20.13
C GLY A 475 3.71 -27.92 19.87
N PHE A 476 4.72 -28.61 20.39
CA PHE A 476 6.14 -28.24 20.23
C PHE A 476 6.67 -28.36 18.79
N PHE A 477 6.05 -29.14 17.90
CA PHE A 477 6.44 -29.14 16.48
C PHE A 477 6.28 -27.77 15.82
N ASN A 478 5.42 -26.90 16.35
CA ASN A 478 5.25 -25.53 15.87
C ASN A 478 6.49 -24.65 16.15
N PHE A 479 7.44 -25.06 17.01
CA PHE A 479 8.74 -24.39 17.12
C PHE A 479 9.52 -24.43 15.81
N ALA A 480 9.44 -25.53 15.05
CA ALA A 480 10.10 -25.63 13.75
C ALA A 480 9.53 -24.62 12.75
N ILE A 481 8.19 -24.46 12.74
CA ILE A 481 7.53 -23.46 11.90
C ILE A 481 7.93 -22.04 12.34
N LEU A 482 7.99 -21.77 13.65
CA LEU A 482 8.41 -20.47 14.20
C LEU A 482 9.84 -20.11 13.83
N ILE A 483 10.79 -21.05 13.94
CA ILE A 483 12.18 -20.86 13.51
C ILE A 483 12.23 -20.61 12.00
N GLY A 484 11.50 -21.40 11.22
CA GLY A 484 11.38 -21.20 9.78
C GLY A 484 10.86 -19.82 9.40
N ALA A 485 9.79 -19.37 10.07
CA ALA A 485 9.25 -18.03 9.86
C ALA A 485 10.26 -16.94 10.20
N GLY A 486 10.98 -17.08 11.33
CA GLY A 486 12.06 -16.16 11.71
C GLY A 486 13.15 -16.06 10.63
N ILE A 487 13.57 -17.19 10.06
CA ILE A 487 14.51 -17.22 8.94
C ILE A 487 13.91 -16.50 7.72
N GLY A 488 12.68 -16.86 7.34
CA GLY A 488 11.99 -16.25 6.20
C GLY A 488 11.83 -14.74 6.31
N LEU A 489 11.58 -14.22 7.52
CA LEU A 489 11.46 -12.78 7.80
C LEU A 489 12.80 -12.07 7.71
N ALA A 490 13.85 -12.65 8.30
CA ALA A 490 15.20 -12.09 8.24
C ALA A 490 15.75 -12.05 6.81
N THR A 491 15.43 -13.06 5.98
CA THR A 491 15.96 -13.14 4.62
C THR A 491 15.09 -12.40 3.59
N ASN A 492 13.76 -12.31 3.77
CA ASN A 492 12.88 -11.79 2.71
C ASN A 492 13.12 -10.30 2.42
N GLY A 493 13.26 -9.47 3.46
CA GLY A 493 13.39 -8.02 3.29
C GLY A 493 14.72 -7.67 2.63
N ALA A 494 15.81 -8.16 3.20
CA ALA A 494 17.16 -7.94 2.69
C ALA A 494 17.32 -8.44 1.24
N LEU A 495 16.78 -9.62 0.92
CA LEU A 495 16.84 -10.17 -0.43
C LEU A 495 15.99 -9.35 -1.41
N SER A 496 14.75 -9.00 -1.04
CA SER A 496 13.84 -8.23 -1.89
C SER A 496 14.41 -6.85 -2.21
N ASP A 497 14.95 -6.18 -1.19
CA ASP A 497 15.57 -4.85 -1.36
C ASP A 497 16.85 -4.93 -2.18
N TRP A 498 17.71 -5.93 -1.97
CA TRP A 498 18.92 -6.11 -2.75
C TRP A 498 18.62 -6.35 -4.24
N ILE A 499 17.66 -7.22 -4.56
CA ILE A 499 17.23 -7.49 -5.94
C ILE A 499 16.64 -6.23 -6.56
N SER A 500 15.75 -5.54 -5.83
CA SER A 500 15.11 -4.32 -6.30
C SER A 500 16.12 -3.20 -6.56
N MET A 501 17.04 -2.93 -5.62
CA MET A 501 18.09 -1.91 -5.79
C MET A 501 19.01 -2.21 -6.97
N ARG A 502 19.40 -3.48 -7.14
CA ARG A 502 20.23 -3.89 -8.28
C ARG A 502 19.51 -3.67 -9.61
N ALA A 503 18.20 -3.96 -9.67
CA ALA A 503 17.37 -3.68 -10.83
C ALA A 503 17.18 -2.18 -11.07
N THR A 504 16.96 -1.38 -10.02
CA THR A 504 16.84 0.09 -10.10
C THR A 504 18.12 0.73 -10.63
N LYS A 505 19.30 0.28 -10.15
CA LYS A 505 20.61 0.77 -10.65
C LYS A 505 20.79 0.45 -12.14
N LYS A 506 20.29 -0.70 -12.60
CA LYS A 506 20.30 -1.08 -14.01
C LYS A 506 19.29 -0.27 -14.84
N ASN A 507 18.22 0.23 -14.23
CA ASN A 507 17.13 0.97 -14.89
C ASN A 507 17.26 2.50 -14.75
N ARG A 508 18.50 3.01 -14.77
CA ARG A 508 18.79 4.47 -14.70
C ARG A 508 18.16 5.19 -13.49
N GLY A 509 17.97 4.49 -12.37
CA GLY A 509 17.40 5.08 -11.14
C GLY A 509 15.87 5.06 -11.05
N ILE A 510 15.17 4.51 -12.05
CA ILE A 510 13.71 4.34 -12.03
C ILE A 510 13.35 3.07 -11.25
N ARG A 511 12.64 3.22 -10.13
CA ARG A 511 12.19 2.10 -9.29
C ARG A 511 10.76 1.73 -9.63
N GLU A 512 10.58 0.47 -10.03
CA GLU A 512 9.28 -0.10 -10.38
C GLU A 512 8.90 -1.19 -9.37
N PRO A 513 7.64 -1.29 -8.93
CA PRO A 513 7.19 -2.31 -7.98
C PRO A 513 7.48 -3.75 -8.43
N GLU A 514 7.41 -4.02 -9.73
CA GLU A 514 7.61 -5.35 -10.32
C GLU A 514 9.03 -5.91 -10.06
N MET A 515 10.02 -5.04 -9.87
CA MET A 515 11.42 -5.42 -9.65
C MET A 515 11.63 -6.30 -8.41
N ARG A 516 10.65 -6.39 -7.51
CA ARG A 516 10.69 -7.23 -6.31
C ARG A 516 10.27 -8.68 -6.55
N LEU A 517 9.46 -8.96 -7.57
CA LEU A 517 8.88 -10.29 -7.83
C LEU A 517 9.92 -11.41 -8.00
N PRO A 518 11.10 -11.19 -8.62
CA PRO A 518 12.12 -12.24 -8.71
C PRO A 518 12.64 -12.74 -7.35
N ALA A 519 12.46 -11.98 -6.27
CA ALA A 519 12.83 -12.40 -4.91
C ALA A 519 12.03 -13.60 -4.41
N MET A 520 10.89 -13.93 -5.04
CA MET A 520 10.06 -15.07 -4.65
C MET A 520 10.66 -16.42 -5.03
N ILE A 521 11.50 -16.48 -6.08
CA ILE A 521 12.02 -17.73 -6.66
C ILE A 521 12.62 -18.71 -5.63
N PRO A 522 13.58 -18.31 -4.76
CA PRO A 522 14.14 -19.24 -3.78
C PRO A 522 13.09 -19.75 -2.78
N TYR A 523 12.13 -18.91 -2.38
CA TYR A 523 11.08 -19.29 -1.45
C TYR A 523 10.07 -20.25 -2.06
N VAL A 524 9.79 -20.15 -3.37
CA VAL A 524 8.97 -21.12 -4.10
C VAL A 524 9.63 -22.50 -4.11
N ILE A 525 10.95 -22.56 -4.33
CA ILE A 525 11.69 -23.84 -4.31
C ILE A 525 11.64 -24.46 -2.91
N ILE A 526 11.89 -23.66 -1.87
CA ILE A 526 11.80 -24.11 -0.47
C ILE A 526 10.38 -24.60 -0.14
N MET A 527 9.35 -23.90 -0.62
CA MET A 527 7.95 -24.27 -0.44
C MET A 527 7.64 -25.63 -1.07
N ILE A 528 8.11 -25.89 -2.30
CA ILE A 528 7.89 -27.16 -3.00
C ILE A 528 8.53 -28.30 -2.21
N ILE A 529 9.80 -28.14 -1.81
CA ILE A 529 10.54 -29.15 -1.05
C ILE A 529 9.85 -29.42 0.29
N GLY A 530 9.47 -28.37 1.02
CA GLY A 530 8.83 -28.49 2.33
C GLY A 530 7.52 -29.27 2.28
N ASN A 531 6.62 -28.88 1.37
CA ASN A 531 5.33 -29.56 1.24
C ASN A 531 5.49 -30.99 0.72
N PHE A 532 6.43 -31.25 -0.18
CA PHE A 532 6.73 -32.60 -0.66
C PHE A 532 7.16 -33.51 0.48
N ILE A 533 8.09 -33.06 1.33
CA ILE A 533 8.58 -33.83 2.48
C ILE A 533 7.45 -34.13 3.46
N VAL A 534 6.58 -33.16 3.74
CA VAL A 534 5.44 -33.40 4.64
C VAL A 534 4.44 -34.38 4.01
N ALA A 535 4.06 -34.17 2.75
CA ALA A 535 3.07 -34.99 2.05
C ALA A 535 3.47 -36.47 2.05
N PHE A 536 4.69 -36.78 1.60
CA PHE A 536 5.19 -38.15 1.55
C PHE A 536 5.60 -38.68 2.92
N GLY A 537 6.13 -37.82 3.79
CA GLY A 537 6.51 -38.19 5.14
C GLY A 537 5.33 -38.65 5.99
N TYR A 538 4.16 -38.00 5.87
CA TYR A 538 2.93 -38.45 6.53
C TYR A 538 2.42 -39.77 5.98
N GLU A 539 2.36 -39.92 4.65
CA GLU A 539 1.80 -41.12 4.01
C GLU A 539 2.69 -42.36 4.23
N GLN A 540 4.01 -42.20 4.05
CA GLN A 540 4.98 -43.28 4.18
C GLN A 540 5.51 -43.44 5.61
N LYS A 541 5.06 -42.62 6.56
CA LYS A 541 5.41 -42.70 7.99
C LYS A 541 6.94 -42.62 8.23
N TRP A 542 7.60 -41.62 7.65
CA TRP A 542 9.05 -41.37 7.82
C TRP A 542 9.42 -41.00 9.27
N ASP A 543 10.71 -40.91 9.61
CA ASP A 543 11.08 -40.36 10.93
C ASP A 543 10.52 -38.93 11.08
N TRP A 544 9.78 -38.70 12.18
CA TRP A 544 9.15 -37.42 12.51
C TRP A 544 10.13 -36.25 12.43
N LYS A 545 11.43 -36.48 12.72
CA LYS A 545 12.49 -35.48 12.64
C LYS A 545 12.60 -34.88 11.25
N ILE A 546 12.51 -35.69 10.20
CA ILE A 546 12.62 -35.21 8.81
C ILE A 546 11.40 -34.35 8.46
N ILE A 547 10.21 -34.81 8.86
CA ILE A 547 8.94 -34.13 8.59
C ILE A 547 8.89 -32.77 9.29
N VAL A 548 9.28 -32.72 10.56
CA VAL A 548 9.20 -31.50 11.38
C VAL A 548 10.40 -30.60 11.12
N ILE A 549 11.63 -31.09 11.26
CA ILE A 549 12.81 -30.20 11.18
C ILE A 549 12.98 -29.62 9.77
N ILE A 550 12.72 -30.41 8.72
CA ILE A 550 12.87 -29.92 7.35
C ILE A 550 11.52 -29.40 6.83
N GLY A 551 10.49 -30.24 6.84
CA GLY A 551 9.18 -29.89 6.27
C GLY A 551 8.53 -28.67 6.93
N TYR A 552 8.38 -28.68 8.26
CA TYR A 552 7.71 -27.59 8.98
C TYR A 552 8.54 -26.29 8.96
N THR A 553 9.88 -26.38 9.04
CA THR A 553 10.75 -25.20 8.90
C THR A 553 10.60 -24.57 7.51
N CYS A 554 10.61 -25.38 6.44
CA CYS A 554 10.37 -24.87 5.08
C CYS A 554 8.98 -24.22 4.94
N ALA A 555 7.96 -24.79 5.58
CA ALA A 555 6.61 -24.21 5.60
C ALA A 555 6.54 -22.89 6.38
N GLY A 556 7.34 -22.74 7.44
CA GLY A 556 7.52 -21.47 8.15
C GLY A 556 8.21 -20.41 7.28
N ILE A 557 9.28 -20.78 6.57
CA ILE A 557 9.99 -19.86 5.66
C ILE A 557 9.05 -19.33 4.58
N GLN A 558 8.27 -20.22 3.94
CA GLN A 558 7.41 -19.81 2.82
C GLN A 558 6.22 -18.94 3.24
N VAL A 559 5.57 -19.25 4.38
CA VAL A 559 4.41 -18.47 4.87
C VAL A 559 4.81 -17.06 5.31
N ALA A 560 6.05 -16.86 5.72
CA ALA A 560 6.58 -15.54 6.03
C ALA A 560 6.98 -14.75 4.77
N ALA A 561 7.68 -15.39 3.83
CA ALA A 561 8.33 -14.69 2.73
C ALA A 561 7.40 -14.39 1.54
N LEU A 562 6.60 -15.37 1.08
CA LEU A 562 5.79 -15.19 -0.13
C LEU A 562 4.69 -14.13 0.07
N PRO A 563 3.88 -14.16 1.16
CA PRO A 563 2.87 -13.14 1.42
C PRO A 563 3.46 -11.74 1.57
N ALA A 564 4.61 -11.60 2.24
CA ALA A 564 5.25 -10.30 2.45
C ALA A 564 5.66 -9.64 1.12
N ILE A 565 6.27 -10.40 0.20
CA ILE A 565 6.72 -9.88 -1.09
C ILE A 565 5.52 -9.46 -1.97
N THR A 566 4.50 -10.30 -2.09
CA THR A 566 3.37 -10.03 -2.99
C THR A 566 2.39 -8.98 -2.46
N SER A 567 2.12 -8.97 -1.15
CA SER A 567 1.30 -7.91 -0.54
C SER A 567 1.98 -6.54 -0.67
N THR A 568 3.29 -6.47 -0.45
CA THR A 568 4.04 -5.23 -0.62
C THR A 568 4.05 -4.77 -2.08
N TYR A 569 4.16 -5.70 -3.03
CA TYR A 569 4.01 -5.37 -4.46
C TYR A 569 2.64 -4.77 -4.80
N ALA A 570 1.55 -5.33 -4.26
CA ALA A 570 0.21 -4.78 -4.47
C ALA A 570 0.02 -3.41 -3.82
N VAL A 571 0.52 -3.23 -2.60
CA VAL A 571 0.49 -1.94 -1.87
C VAL A 571 1.30 -0.87 -2.60
N ASP A 572 2.51 -1.19 -3.05
CA ASP A 572 3.36 -0.26 -3.80
C ASP A 572 2.72 0.14 -5.13
N SER A 573 1.93 -0.75 -5.74
CA SER A 573 1.18 -0.47 -6.98
C SER A 573 -0.06 0.39 -6.77
N TYR A 574 -0.69 0.34 -5.59
CA TYR A 574 -1.96 1.02 -5.25
C TYR A 574 -1.88 1.74 -3.89
N LYS A 575 -0.88 2.62 -3.73
CA LYS A 575 -0.61 3.35 -2.48
C LYS A 575 -1.80 4.07 -1.85
N PRO A 576 -2.68 4.76 -2.60
CA PRO A 576 -3.78 5.54 -2.00
C PRO A 576 -4.76 4.66 -1.21
N VAL A 577 -4.94 3.42 -1.67
CA VAL A 577 -5.92 2.47 -1.13
C VAL A 577 -5.26 1.27 -0.46
N ALA A 578 -4.04 1.42 0.06
CA ALA A 578 -3.25 0.33 0.65
C ALA A 578 -4.04 -0.49 1.69
N GLY A 579 -4.81 0.16 2.57
CA GLY A 579 -5.67 -0.53 3.55
C GLY A 579 -6.77 -1.38 2.90
N LEU A 580 -7.41 -0.86 1.86
CA LEU A 580 -8.48 -1.55 1.12
C LEU A 580 -7.93 -2.72 0.27
N VAL A 581 -6.66 -2.64 -0.16
CA VAL A 581 -5.97 -3.78 -0.79
C VAL A 581 -5.83 -4.94 0.19
N PHE A 582 -5.50 -4.66 1.46
CA PHE A 582 -5.47 -5.69 2.50
C PHE A 582 -6.85 -6.29 2.78
N VAL A 583 -7.95 -5.53 2.68
CA VAL A 583 -9.30 -6.11 2.76
C VAL A 583 -9.50 -7.17 1.68
N ALA A 584 -9.18 -6.86 0.42
CA ALA A 584 -9.32 -7.81 -0.68
C ALA A 584 -8.46 -9.07 -0.45
N ILE A 585 -7.20 -8.90 -0.06
CA ILE A 585 -6.28 -10.01 0.24
C ILE A 585 -6.80 -10.89 1.38
N THR A 586 -7.25 -10.28 2.48
CA THR A 586 -7.67 -11.00 3.70
C THR A 586 -8.98 -11.74 3.50
N VAL A 587 -9.97 -11.14 2.82
CA VAL A 587 -11.23 -11.80 2.46
C VAL A 587 -10.96 -13.03 1.58
N ASN A 588 -10.11 -12.89 0.55
CA ASN A 588 -9.73 -14.00 -0.32
C ASN A 588 -9.02 -15.10 0.49
N LYS A 589 -8.00 -14.75 1.28
CA LYS A 589 -7.26 -15.67 2.17
C LYS A 589 -8.19 -16.49 3.05
N ASN A 590 -9.11 -15.82 3.73
CA ASN A 590 -9.95 -16.43 4.74
C ASN A 590 -11.11 -17.24 4.13
N LEU A 591 -11.67 -16.80 3.00
CA LEU A 591 -12.69 -17.56 2.26
C LEU A 591 -12.14 -18.92 1.84
N TRP A 592 -10.96 -18.94 1.25
CA TRP A 592 -10.38 -20.21 0.83
C TRP A 592 -9.75 -21.01 1.98
N GLY A 593 -9.23 -20.34 3.00
CA GLY A 593 -8.78 -21.00 4.23
C GLY A 593 -9.92 -21.80 4.87
N TYR A 594 -11.13 -21.24 4.91
CA TYR A 594 -12.34 -21.95 5.33
C TYR A 594 -12.66 -23.14 4.42
N GLY A 595 -12.71 -22.92 3.09
CA GLY A 595 -13.00 -23.99 2.14
C GLY A 595 -12.02 -25.16 2.30
N PHE A 596 -10.73 -24.87 2.45
CA PHE A 596 -9.74 -25.90 2.69
C PHE A 596 -9.93 -26.60 4.04
N ALA A 597 -10.17 -25.85 5.13
CA ALA A 597 -10.39 -26.42 6.46
C ALA A 597 -11.63 -27.34 6.53
N GLU A 598 -12.71 -27.01 5.82
CA GLU A 598 -13.94 -27.82 5.76
C GLU A 598 -13.70 -29.16 5.04
N PHE A 599 -12.94 -29.14 3.93
CA PHE A 599 -12.78 -30.32 3.07
C PHE A 599 -11.53 -31.16 3.35
N ILE A 600 -10.53 -30.63 4.07
CA ILE A 600 -9.24 -31.33 4.23
C ILE A 600 -9.38 -32.65 4.98
N THR A 601 -10.08 -32.67 6.12
CA THR A 601 -10.24 -33.87 6.96
C THR A 601 -10.93 -35.02 6.21
N PRO A 602 -12.11 -34.85 5.59
CA PRO A 602 -12.74 -35.93 4.83
C PRO A 602 -11.91 -36.33 3.60
N TRP A 603 -11.17 -35.40 2.99
CA TRP A 603 -10.31 -35.71 1.85
C TRP A 603 -9.12 -36.58 2.24
N VAL A 604 -8.44 -36.25 3.34
CA VAL A 604 -7.34 -37.05 3.89
C VAL A 604 -7.80 -38.46 4.22
N ILE A 605 -8.98 -38.61 4.85
CA ILE A 605 -9.55 -39.92 5.17
C ILE A 605 -9.82 -40.75 3.90
N LYS A 606 -10.29 -40.12 2.82
CA LYS A 606 -10.64 -40.81 1.56
C LYS A 606 -9.45 -41.13 0.66
N SER A 607 -8.43 -40.28 0.64
CA SER A 607 -7.38 -40.29 -0.40
C SER A 607 -5.94 -40.24 0.12
N GLY A 608 -5.74 -40.27 1.43
CA GLY A 608 -4.43 -40.08 2.06
C GLY A 608 -4.00 -38.62 2.14
N PHE A 609 -2.82 -38.38 2.70
CA PHE A 609 -2.25 -37.05 2.91
C PHE A 609 -1.62 -36.46 1.64
N VAL A 610 -1.11 -37.32 0.75
CA VAL A 610 -0.35 -36.86 -0.43
C VAL A 610 -1.19 -36.00 -1.35
N ARG A 611 -2.37 -36.47 -1.76
CA ARG A 611 -3.21 -35.76 -2.75
C ARG A 611 -3.62 -34.35 -2.30
N PRO A 612 -4.18 -34.14 -1.10
CA PRO A 612 -4.58 -32.80 -0.67
C PRO A 612 -3.39 -31.85 -0.47
N ILE A 613 -2.29 -32.32 0.15
CA ILE A 613 -1.11 -31.48 0.40
C ILE A 613 -0.42 -31.10 -0.91
N MET A 614 -0.27 -32.06 -1.83
CA MET A 614 0.37 -31.81 -3.13
C MET A 614 -0.47 -30.95 -4.05
N LEU A 615 -1.81 -31.04 -3.99
CA LEU A 615 -2.66 -30.11 -4.73
C LEU A 615 -2.51 -28.69 -4.19
N ASN A 616 -2.47 -28.52 -2.87
CA ASN A 616 -2.29 -27.20 -2.28
C ASN A 616 -0.93 -26.60 -2.67
N MET A 617 0.13 -27.41 -2.63
CA MET A 617 1.46 -27.03 -3.11
C MET A 617 1.47 -26.64 -4.60
N SER A 618 0.80 -27.43 -5.46
CA SER A 618 0.78 -27.16 -6.90
C SER A 618 0.01 -25.88 -7.21
N LEU A 619 -1.13 -25.65 -6.55
CA LEU A 619 -1.88 -24.42 -6.66
C LEU A 619 -1.07 -23.20 -6.21
N CYS A 620 -0.37 -23.29 -5.07
CA CYS A 620 0.51 -22.20 -4.61
C CYS A 620 1.63 -21.92 -5.63
N THR A 621 2.21 -22.97 -6.21
CA THR A 621 3.23 -22.86 -7.26
C THR A 621 2.69 -22.17 -8.50
N VAL A 622 1.49 -22.52 -8.96
CA VAL A 622 0.86 -21.90 -10.14
C VAL A 622 0.71 -20.40 -9.97
N TRP A 623 0.20 -19.92 -8.84
CA TRP A 623 0.06 -18.49 -8.59
C TRP A 623 1.41 -17.78 -8.43
N CYS A 624 2.40 -18.44 -7.84
CA CYS A 624 3.76 -17.90 -7.82
C CYS A 624 4.36 -17.81 -9.24
N LEU A 625 4.08 -18.79 -10.12
CA LEU A 625 4.51 -18.74 -11.53
C LEU A 625 3.77 -17.65 -12.32
N CYS A 626 2.52 -17.34 -11.96
CA CYS A 626 1.81 -16.18 -12.48
C CYS A 626 2.51 -14.85 -12.14
N ALA A 627 3.44 -14.78 -11.18
CA ALA A 627 4.26 -13.59 -10.98
C ALA A 627 5.22 -13.30 -12.16
N ILE A 628 5.61 -14.32 -12.94
CA ILE A 628 6.51 -14.17 -14.09
C ILE A 628 5.89 -13.28 -15.18
N PRO A 629 4.68 -13.54 -15.70
CA PRO A 629 4.06 -12.64 -16.67
C PRO A 629 3.80 -11.25 -16.08
N PHE A 630 3.53 -11.13 -14.79
CA PHE A 630 3.37 -9.82 -14.14
C PHE A 630 4.68 -9.04 -14.02
N TYR A 631 5.82 -9.72 -13.92
CA TYR A 631 7.13 -9.05 -13.98
C TYR A 631 7.36 -8.37 -15.34
N PHE A 632 6.98 -9.03 -16.44
CA PHE A 632 7.17 -8.47 -17.80
C PHE A 632 6.05 -7.51 -18.22
N TYR A 633 4.80 -7.78 -17.83
CA TYR A 633 3.62 -7.04 -18.28
C TYR A 633 2.98 -6.15 -17.20
N GLY A 634 3.55 -6.07 -16.00
CA GLY A 634 3.00 -5.31 -14.87
C GLY A 634 2.68 -3.87 -15.21
N LYS A 635 3.56 -3.20 -15.97
CA LYS A 635 3.34 -1.85 -16.50
C LYS A 635 2.06 -1.71 -17.32
N ARG A 636 1.72 -2.71 -18.14
CA ARG A 636 0.50 -2.70 -18.96
C ARG A 636 -0.74 -2.83 -18.09
N PHE A 637 -0.68 -3.67 -17.05
CA PHE A 637 -1.78 -3.81 -16.09
C PHE A 637 -1.98 -2.53 -15.28
N ARG A 638 -0.90 -1.88 -14.83
CA ARG A 638 -0.98 -0.56 -14.16
C ARG A 638 -1.50 0.54 -15.08
N LYS A 639 -1.15 0.50 -16.37
CA LYS A 639 -1.72 1.40 -17.38
C LYS A 639 -3.24 1.20 -17.55
N TRP A 640 -3.74 -0.02 -17.38
CA TRP A 640 -5.17 -0.31 -17.49
C TRP A 640 -5.94 0.24 -16.28
N THR A 641 -5.38 0.10 -15.08
CA THR A 641 -6.00 0.55 -13.82
C THR A 641 -5.77 2.04 -13.53
N ALA A 642 -4.80 2.66 -14.19
CA ALA A 642 -4.44 4.08 -14.11
C ALA A 642 -5.62 5.07 -14.13
N LYS A 643 -6.66 4.79 -14.92
CA LYS A 643 -7.84 5.66 -15.05
C LYS A 643 -8.95 5.34 -14.04
N SER A 644 -8.70 4.48 -13.05
CA SER A 644 -9.71 4.14 -12.05
C SER A 644 -9.78 5.20 -10.96
N SER A 645 -11.00 5.46 -10.45
CA SER A 645 -11.28 6.26 -9.25
C SER A 645 -10.57 5.80 -7.97
N VAL A 646 -9.91 4.64 -8.02
CA VAL A 646 -9.13 4.06 -6.93
C VAL A 646 -7.82 4.84 -6.69
N HIS A 647 -7.38 5.63 -7.67
CA HIS A 647 -6.13 6.40 -7.60
C HIS A 647 -6.31 7.86 -7.16
N SER A 648 -7.54 8.29 -6.87
CA SER A 648 -7.92 9.69 -6.64
C SER A 648 -8.61 9.92 -5.30
N MET A 649 -8.31 9.10 -4.29
CA MET A 649 -9.08 9.03 -3.03
C MET A 649 -8.22 9.30 -1.80
#